data_AF-A0ABD2VM61-F1
#
_entry.id   AF-A0ABD2VM61-F1
#
_cell.length_a   1.000
_cell.length_b   1.000
_cell.length_c   1.000
_cell.angle_alpha   90.00
_cell.angle_beta   90.00
_cell.angle_gamma   90.00
#
_symmetry.space_group_name_H-M   'P 1'
#
loop_
_entity.id
_entity.type
_entity.pdbx_description
1 polymer ?
#
loop_
_entity_poly.entity_id
_entity_poly.type
_entity_poly.pdbx_seq_one_letter_code
_entity_poly.pdbx_strand_id
1 'polypeptide(L)'
;MAWQQFTITLLCLSLISLLIRYGVASGFRISDVSNISTGFLPSPADGSHHTTMLLPLFPPKDTSRRAEISRRHLQKSPVSARMSLHDDLLINGYYTTHIWIGTPPQKFALIVDTGSTVTYVPCSSCKKCGNHQDPKFQPEKSSTYQSVKCDKTCPCDLKRQQCIYERRYAEMSSSFGLLGEDVISFGNLSELGPQRAVFGCEIAETGDLYSQRADGIMGLGRGDVSIVDQLVGKHVISDSFSLCYGGMDFGGGAMVLGGIKTPAHMVFTKSYFGRSPYYNIELKEIHVAGKPLKINPQVFGGKHGTILDSGTTYAYLPEAVFVAFKSAVMKELHSLKQIKGPDPSFNDICFSGAGSDVSQLAKNFPPVDMVFSDGNKLTISPENYLFQHFKVRGAYCLGIFPNGKNPTSLLGGIVVRNTLVTYDRENERIGFWKTNCSELWDRLNLSPPPPPSTPVLSGLDNPNSTAHMSPSPAPSGPPGYDIPGEIEIGLVTFYLSLSVNFSELKLRIPELAHSIAQELDVNVSQVRLMNFSTKGNDSLTKWGVFPAGSTDLMPNATAMEIIARLAEHHPHLKDSFGSYKLFNWAIEPPPKRKHWPRNYLALVVPFLVVLIVGLSAPIGWLIWRRRQERALPYEQVGSVETVAHEQELQPLK
;
A
#
# COMPACT_ATOMS: atom_id res chain seq x y z
N MET A 1 56.79 -10.29 -44.20
CA MET A 1 55.58 -9.60 -43.67
C MET A 1 54.40 -10.53 -43.38
N ALA A 2 54.58 -11.85 -43.27
CA ALA A 2 53.52 -12.79 -42.85
C ALA A 2 53.58 -13.19 -41.36
N TRP A 3 54.64 -12.82 -40.64
CA TRP A 3 54.87 -13.22 -39.24
C TRP A 3 54.41 -12.19 -38.18
N GLN A 4 54.11 -10.95 -38.57
CA GLN A 4 53.52 -9.93 -37.66
C GLN A 4 51.99 -9.95 -37.63
N GLN A 5 51.32 -10.50 -38.65
CA GLN A 5 49.87 -10.64 -38.62
C GLN A 5 49.41 -11.85 -37.80
N PHE A 6 50.19 -12.95 -37.77
CA PHE A 6 49.83 -14.15 -37.02
C PHE A 6 49.93 -13.98 -35.48
N THR A 7 50.84 -13.12 -35.02
CA THR A 7 51.03 -12.83 -33.59
C THR A 7 49.93 -11.92 -33.01
N ILE A 8 49.38 -11.00 -33.82
CA ILE A 8 48.30 -10.10 -33.40
C ILE A 8 46.97 -10.86 -33.28
N THR A 9 46.69 -11.83 -34.15
CA THR A 9 45.47 -12.64 -34.07
C THR A 9 45.48 -13.58 -32.86
N LEU A 10 46.63 -14.14 -32.50
CA LEU A 10 46.77 -14.99 -31.30
C LEU A 10 46.64 -14.19 -29.99
N LEU A 11 47.15 -12.94 -29.95
CA LEU A 11 47.01 -12.03 -28.81
C LEU A 11 45.56 -11.58 -28.59
N CYS A 12 44.80 -11.34 -29.67
CA CYS A 12 43.38 -11.01 -29.56
C CYS A 12 42.53 -12.19 -29.07
N LEU A 13 42.84 -13.42 -29.50
CA LEU A 13 42.12 -14.62 -29.04
C LEU A 13 42.43 -14.98 -27.58
N SER A 14 43.65 -14.71 -27.09
CA SER A 14 44.00 -14.93 -25.68
C SER A 14 43.36 -13.91 -24.73
N LEU A 15 43.23 -12.64 -25.14
CA LEU A 15 42.54 -11.60 -24.36
C LEU A 15 41.03 -11.86 -24.23
N ILE A 16 40.39 -12.36 -25.30
CA ILE A 16 38.96 -12.72 -25.29
C ILE A 16 38.71 -13.92 -24.36
N SER A 17 39.61 -14.91 -24.35
CA SER A 17 39.59 -16.04 -23.40
C SER A 17 39.78 -15.60 -21.95
N LEU A 18 40.66 -14.61 -21.70
CA LEU A 18 40.91 -14.06 -20.36
C LEU A 18 39.70 -13.29 -19.82
N LEU A 19 39.00 -12.53 -20.67
CA LEU A 19 37.80 -11.77 -20.30
C LEU A 19 36.59 -12.68 -20.00
N ILE A 20 36.47 -13.81 -20.69
CA ILE A 20 35.41 -14.81 -20.42
C ILE A 20 35.67 -15.56 -19.10
N ARG A 21 36.93 -15.75 -18.69
CA ARG A 21 37.28 -16.36 -17.40
C ARG A 21 37.14 -15.43 -16.19
N TYR A 22 37.19 -14.11 -16.37
CA TYR A 22 37.01 -13.13 -15.28
C TYR A 22 35.56 -12.63 -15.12
N GLY A 23 34.67 -12.88 -16.09
CA GLY A 23 33.27 -12.46 -16.06
C GLY A 23 32.30 -13.39 -15.32
N VAL A 24 32.76 -14.53 -14.82
CA VAL A 24 31.93 -15.52 -14.10
C VAL A 24 32.60 -15.87 -12.76
N ALA A 25 32.80 -14.88 -11.90
CA ALA A 25 33.22 -15.08 -10.50
C ALA A 25 32.97 -13.81 -9.66
N SER A 26 31.71 -13.53 -9.34
CA SER A 26 31.35 -12.59 -8.27
C SER A 26 30.15 -13.09 -7.48
N GLY A 27 30.24 -14.33 -7.01
CA GLY A 27 29.49 -14.81 -5.86
C GLY A 27 30.24 -14.42 -4.60
N PHE A 28 29.74 -13.44 -3.85
CA PHE A 28 30.27 -13.11 -2.53
C PHE A 28 29.88 -14.21 -1.53
N ARG A 29 30.86 -15.02 -1.12
CA ARG A 29 30.85 -15.77 0.14
C ARG A 29 31.27 -14.82 1.25
N ILE A 30 30.48 -14.74 2.32
CA ILE A 30 30.94 -14.23 3.62
C ILE A 30 30.97 -15.44 4.55
N SER A 31 32.19 -15.75 5.01
CA SER A 31 32.48 -16.77 6.01
C SER A 31 32.31 -16.21 7.42
N ASP A 32 31.79 -17.07 8.29
CA ASP A 32 31.83 -17.12 9.76
C ASP A 32 32.57 -16.01 10.52
N VAL A 33 31.83 -15.34 11.40
CA VAL A 33 32.31 -14.93 12.72
C VAL A 33 31.31 -15.47 13.76
N SER A 34 31.73 -16.48 14.49
CA SER A 34 31.03 -17.05 15.63
C SER A 34 31.31 -16.30 16.93
N ASN A 35 30.37 -16.47 17.87
CA ASN A 35 30.37 -16.14 19.30
C ASN A 35 29.91 -14.73 19.71
N ILE A 36 28.64 -14.64 20.14
CA ILE A 36 28.24 -14.21 21.49
C ILE A 36 26.92 -14.93 21.83
N SER A 37 26.93 -15.68 22.94
CA SER A 37 25.84 -16.50 23.45
C SER A 37 24.74 -15.66 24.10
N THR A 38 23.49 -15.81 23.66
CA THR A 38 22.29 -15.63 24.50
C THR A 38 21.24 -16.65 24.06
N GLY A 39 20.75 -17.46 25.00
CA GLY A 39 19.93 -18.64 24.72
C GLY A 39 18.54 -18.29 24.21
N PHE A 40 18.17 -18.89 23.08
CA PHE A 40 16.80 -19.00 22.60
C PHE A 40 16.41 -20.49 22.55
N LEU A 41 15.27 -20.82 23.14
CA LEU A 41 14.61 -22.12 23.02
C LEU A 41 14.21 -22.38 21.55
N PRO A 42 14.27 -23.63 21.06
CA PRO A 42 14.00 -23.93 19.65
C PRO A 42 12.50 -23.85 19.32
N SER A 43 12.18 -23.20 18.19
CA SER A 43 10.86 -23.23 17.55
C SER A 43 10.51 -24.64 17.06
N PRO A 44 9.28 -25.13 17.23
CA PRO A 44 8.76 -26.23 16.44
C PRO A 44 8.37 -25.76 15.04
N ALA A 45 8.65 -26.62 14.07
CA ALA A 45 8.32 -26.45 12.66
C ALA A 45 6.82 -26.64 12.38
N ASP A 46 6.42 -25.98 11.28
CA ASP A 46 5.33 -26.30 10.36
C ASP A 46 3.87 -26.08 10.80
N GLY A 47 3.20 -25.22 10.04
CA GLY A 47 1.80 -24.84 10.21
C GLY A 47 1.46 -23.67 9.28
N SER A 48 0.74 -23.96 8.20
CA SER A 48 0.19 -22.96 7.27
C SER A 48 -0.73 -21.99 8.02
N HIS A 49 -0.29 -20.75 8.20
CA HIS A 49 -1.09 -19.73 8.87
C HIS A 49 -1.53 -18.68 7.84
N HIS A 50 -2.85 -18.54 7.69
CA HIS A 50 -3.48 -17.37 7.10
C HIS A 50 -3.32 -16.21 8.08
N THR A 51 -2.34 -15.32 7.88
CA THR A 51 -2.02 -14.28 8.86
C THR A 51 -2.10 -12.88 8.27
N THR A 52 -3.24 -12.26 8.52
CA THR A 52 -3.24 -10.91 9.08
C THR A 52 -4.35 -10.92 10.12
N MET A 53 -3.97 -11.31 11.34
CA MET A 53 -4.84 -11.37 12.50
C MET A 53 -4.17 -10.57 13.60
N LEU A 54 -4.45 -9.27 13.59
CA LEU A 54 -3.95 -8.31 14.56
C LEU A 54 -4.81 -8.34 15.83
N LEU A 55 -4.85 -9.49 16.51
CA LEU A 55 -5.45 -9.57 17.83
C LEU A 55 -4.34 -9.79 18.87
N PRO A 56 -4.17 -8.93 19.88
CA PRO A 56 -3.15 -9.15 20.89
C PRO A 56 -3.42 -10.46 21.64
N LEU A 57 -2.40 -11.29 21.84
CA LEU A 57 -2.50 -12.57 22.54
C LEU A 57 -2.66 -12.40 24.06
N PHE A 58 -2.30 -11.24 24.60
CA PHE A 58 -2.32 -10.94 26.02
C PHE A 58 -3.13 -9.67 26.32
N PRO A 59 -4.14 -9.73 27.20
CA PRO A 59 -4.84 -8.53 27.66
C PRO A 59 -3.92 -7.61 28.47
N PRO A 60 -4.17 -6.28 28.49
CA PRO A 60 -3.56 -5.40 29.47
C PRO A 60 -3.94 -5.83 30.90
N LYS A 61 -3.03 -5.62 31.87
CA LYS A 61 -3.34 -5.83 33.28
C LYS A 61 -4.32 -4.76 33.74
N ASP A 62 -5.44 -5.20 34.30
CA ASP A 62 -6.57 -4.37 34.69
C ASP A 62 -6.25 -3.53 35.94
N THR A 63 -6.29 -2.20 35.81
CA THR A 63 -6.24 -1.26 36.94
C THR A 63 -7.31 -0.17 36.82
N SER A 64 -8.52 -0.51 36.37
CA SER A 64 -9.63 0.44 36.36
C SER A 64 -10.37 0.47 37.71
N ARG A 65 -10.21 1.56 38.46
CA ARG A 65 -11.23 2.04 39.42
C ARG A 65 -11.90 3.26 38.80
N ARG A 66 -13.05 3.05 38.17
CA ARG A 66 -13.90 4.12 37.62
C ARG A 66 -14.51 4.90 38.80
N ALA A 67 -14.02 6.11 39.07
CA ALA A 67 -14.66 7.04 39.99
C ALA A 67 -15.71 7.84 39.21
N GLU A 68 -16.99 7.57 39.46
CA GLU A 68 -18.09 8.39 38.95
C GLU A 68 -18.07 9.76 39.65
N ILE A 69 -17.69 10.80 38.91
CA ILE A 69 -17.93 12.18 39.31
C ILE A 69 -18.91 12.77 38.29
N SER A 70 -20.20 12.67 38.59
CA SER A 70 -21.25 13.34 37.82
C SER A 70 -21.24 14.83 38.15
N ARG A 71 -20.63 15.65 37.27
CA ARG A 71 -20.85 17.11 37.25
C ARG A 71 -21.68 17.46 36.03
N ARG A 72 -22.91 17.95 36.27
CA ARG A 72 -23.79 18.51 35.24
C ARG A 72 -23.11 19.74 34.62
N HIS A 73 -22.63 19.61 33.40
CA HIS A 73 -22.13 20.73 32.60
C HIS A 73 -22.98 20.87 31.34
N LEU A 74 -23.26 22.12 30.93
CA LEU A 74 -24.08 22.46 29.77
C LEU A 74 -23.61 21.66 28.54
N GLN A 75 -24.52 20.85 27.96
CA GLN A 75 -24.28 20.06 26.75
C GLN A 75 -24.00 20.99 25.55
N LYS A 76 -22.72 21.31 25.35
CA LYS A 76 -22.20 21.52 24.00
C LYS A 76 -22.10 20.12 23.38
N SER A 77 -22.66 19.90 22.19
CA SER A 77 -22.53 18.60 21.52
C SER A 77 -21.04 18.22 21.46
N PRO A 78 -20.64 17.04 21.97
CA PRO A 78 -19.25 16.64 21.95
C PRO A 78 -18.75 16.62 20.51
N VAL A 79 -17.58 17.22 20.32
CA VAL A 79 -16.92 17.35 19.01
C VAL A 79 -16.45 15.96 18.57
N SER A 80 -16.39 15.71 17.26
CA SER A 80 -15.98 14.41 16.71
C SER A 80 -14.74 14.52 15.84
N ALA A 81 -13.87 13.51 15.88
CA ALA A 81 -12.75 13.39 14.97
C ALA A 81 -13.15 12.53 13.77
N ARG A 82 -13.47 13.19 12.66
CA ARG A 82 -13.79 12.51 11.39
C ARG A 82 -12.51 12.33 10.59
N MET A 83 -12.29 11.11 10.13
CA MET A 83 -11.12 10.74 9.35
C MET A 83 -11.51 9.83 8.19
N SER A 84 -10.76 9.90 7.11
CA SER A 84 -10.84 8.93 6.03
C SER A 84 -10.15 7.63 6.43
N LEU A 85 -10.68 6.52 5.91
CA LEU A 85 -9.96 5.25 5.88
C LEU A 85 -9.39 5.05 4.48
N HIS A 86 -8.24 4.39 4.43
CA HIS A 86 -7.48 4.07 3.23
C HIS A 86 -7.19 2.57 3.18
N ASP A 87 -6.55 2.11 2.10
CA ASP A 87 -6.20 0.71 1.85
C ASP A 87 -7.42 -0.23 1.69
N ASP A 88 -7.17 -1.53 1.58
CA ASP A 88 -8.20 -2.52 1.32
C ASP A 88 -7.79 -3.90 1.83
N LEU A 89 -8.81 -4.75 2.07
CA LEU A 89 -8.62 -6.09 2.60
C LEU A 89 -8.00 -7.09 1.60
N LEU A 90 -8.05 -6.84 0.29
CA LEU A 90 -7.58 -7.80 -0.71
C LEU A 90 -6.08 -7.65 -0.96
N ILE A 91 -5.58 -6.43 -1.06
CA ILE A 91 -4.19 -6.11 -1.36
C ILE A 91 -3.38 -6.01 -0.07
N ASN A 92 -3.86 -5.24 0.90
CA ASN A 92 -3.10 -4.95 2.12
C ASN A 92 -3.56 -5.79 3.32
N GLY A 93 -4.81 -6.27 3.32
CA GLY A 93 -5.36 -7.07 4.43
C GLY A 93 -5.91 -6.23 5.58
N TYR A 94 -5.81 -4.91 5.52
CA TYR A 94 -6.25 -4.00 6.58
C TYR A 94 -6.70 -2.65 5.99
N TYR A 95 -7.32 -1.83 6.84
CA TYR A 95 -7.58 -0.42 6.56
C TYR A 95 -6.70 0.45 7.44
N THR A 96 -6.20 1.54 6.89
CA THR A 96 -5.42 2.53 7.63
C THR A 96 -6.17 3.85 7.75
N THR A 97 -5.78 4.67 8.72
CA THR A 97 -6.14 6.09 8.79
C THR A 97 -4.89 6.94 8.96
N HIS A 98 -4.96 8.20 8.57
CA HIS A 98 -3.86 9.13 8.76
C HIS A 98 -4.01 9.94 10.04
N ILE A 99 -2.94 9.97 10.85
CA ILE A 99 -2.80 10.94 11.94
C ILE A 99 -1.49 11.70 11.80
N TRP A 100 -1.38 12.83 12.49
CA TRP A 100 -0.14 13.56 12.59
C TRP A 100 0.28 13.70 14.05
N ILE A 101 1.55 13.46 14.31
CA ILE A 101 2.14 13.49 15.65
C ILE A 101 3.27 14.52 15.68
N GLY A 102 3.28 15.37 16.70
CA GLY A 102 4.36 16.30 17.00
C GLY A 102 4.18 17.75 16.54
N THR A 103 5.17 18.58 16.89
CA THR A 103 5.23 20.00 16.52
C THR A 103 6.62 20.37 15.97
N PRO A 104 6.80 20.52 14.65
CA PRO A 104 5.76 20.46 13.61
C PRO A 104 5.20 19.04 13.39
N PRO A 105 3.97 18.92 12.85
CA PRO A 105 3.30 17.62 12.70
C PRO A 105 4.00 16.68 11.69
N GLN A 106 4.18 15.41 12.07
CA GLN A 106 4.70 14.32 11.23
C GLN A 106 3.56 13.33 10.92
N LYS A 107 3.34 12.99 9.64
CA LYS A 107 2.20 12.17 9.17
C LYS A 107 2.51 10.67 9.29
N PHE A 108 1.51 9.87 9.69
CA PHE A 108 1.58 8.41 9.74
C PHE A 108 0.27 7.78 9.29
N ALA A 109 0.33 6.69 8.52
CA ALA A 109 -0.77 5.81 8.21
C ALA A 109 -0.79 4.60 9.14
N LEU A 110 -1.82 4.51 9.98
CA LEU A 110 -1.94 3.50 11.02
C LEU A 110 -3.11 2.58 10.76
N ILE A 111 -2.89 1.27 10.92
CA ILE A 111 -3.94 0.26 10.87
C ILE A 111 -4.94 0.55 11.98
N VAL A 112 -6.24 0.61 11.65
CA VAL A 112 -7.29 0.81 12.65
C VAL A 112 -7.65 -0.52 13.29
N ASP A 113 -7.34 -0.68 14.57
CA ASP A 113 -7.38 -1.97 15.24
C ASP A 113 -8.16 -1.93 16.57
N THR A 114 -9.36 -2.47 16.56
CA THR A 114 -10.22 -2.62 17.74
C THR A 114 -9.81 -3.77 18.66
N GLY A 115 -8.95 -4.66 18.17
CA GLY A 115 -8.36 -5.77 18.92
C GLY A 115 -7.25 -5.31 19.87
N SER A 116 -6.51 -4.25 19.52
CA SER A 116 -5.39 -3.74 20.32
C SER A 116 -5.65 -2.40 20.99
N THR A 117 -4.87 -2.11 22.06
CA THR A 117 -5.09 -0.94 22.92
C THR A 117 -4.02 0.14 22.78
N VAL A 118 -2.92 -0.09 22.06
CA VAL A 118 -1.81 0.87 22.00
C VAL A 118 -1.75 1.45 20.60
N THR A 119 -1.81 2.77 20.49
CA THR A 119 -1.44 3.46 19.24
C THR A 119 0.08 3.61 19.22
N TYR A 120 0.76 3.17 18.15
CA TYR A 120 2.22 3.27 18.05
C TYR A 120 2.73 3.51 16.63
N VAL A 121 3.94 4.05 16.55
CA VAL A 121 4.72 4.30 15.34
C VAL A 121 6.20 3.99 15.58
N PRO A 122 6.97 3.56 14.57
CA PRO A 122 8.40 3.37 14.64
C PRO A 122 9.08 4.72 14.81
N CYS A 123 9.96 4.77 15.79
CA CYS A 123 10.79 5.95 16.03
C CYS A 123 12.11 5.87 15.26
N SER A 124 12.73 7.03 15.03
CA SER A 124 14.01 7.19 14.33
C SER A 124 15.13 6.36 14.97
N SER A 125 15.04 6.08 16.28
CA SER A 125 15.93 5.19 17.02
C SER A 125 15.75 3.70 16.71
N CYS A 126 14.67 3.29 16.03
CA CYS A 126 14.37 1.89 15.77
C CYS A 126 15.27 1.30 14.68
N LYS A 127 16.23 0.46 15.11
CA LYS A 127 17.11 -0.31 14.22
C LYS A 127 16.57 -1.70 13.87
N LYS A 128 15.53 -2.16 14.57
CA LYS A 128 14.88 -3.47 14.38
C LYS A 128 13.42 -3.33 13.93
N CYS A 129 13.14 -2.29 13.16
CA CYS A 129 11.86 -2.10 12.49
C CYS A 129 12.10 -2.09 10.99
N GLY A 130 11.10 -2.55 10.26
CA GLY A 130 11.00 -2.54 8.83
C GLY A 130 11.01 -1.15 8.23
N ASN A 131 10.84 -1.14 6.92
CA ASN A 131 10.65 0.06 6.14
C ASN A 131 9.18 0.13 5.75
N HIS A 132 8.47 1.09 6.32
CA HIS A 132 7.08 1.35 6.05
C HIS A 132 6.93 2.49 5.04
N GLN A 133 5.71 2.92 4.78
CA GLN A 133 5.42 3.90 3.75
C GLN A 133 5.87 5.34 4.08
N ASP A 134 5.78 5.76 5.35
CA ASP A 134 6.15 7.09 5.80
C ASP A 134 7.44 7.04 6.67
N PRO A 135 8.21 8.15 6.77
CA PRO A 135 9.40 8.19 7.60
C PRO A 135 9.09 7.95 9.08
N LYS A 136 9.99 7.21 9.75
CA LYS A 136 9.93 6.98 11.20
C LYS A 136 9.80 8.30 11.97
N PHE A 137 9.01 8.28 13.05
CA PHE A 137 8.82 9.44 13.92
C PHE A 137 10.16 9.92 14.46
N GLN A 138 10.38 11.24 14.41
CA GLN A 138 11.59 11.89 14.91
C GLN A 138 11.25 12.68 16.18
N PRO A 139 11.38 12.07 17.38
CA PRO A 139 11.09 12.73 18.65
C PRO A 139 11.86 14.05 18.83
N GLU A 140 13.13 14.06 18.44
CA GLU A 140 14.04 15.21 18.54
C GLU A 140 13.63 16.41 17.68
N LYS A 141 12.78 16.18 16.67
CA LYS A 141 12.25 17.24 15.80
C LYS A 141 10.90 17.78 16.27
N SER A 142 10.31 17.20 17.30
CA SER A 142 9.07 17.67 17.88
C SER A 142 9.32 18.48 19.16
N SER A 143 8.99 19.76 19.12
CA SER A 143 9.10 20.66 20.28
C SER A 143 8.13 20.33 21.42
N THR A 144 7.11 19.50 21.15
CA THR A 144 6.07 19.11 22.11
C THR A 144 6.24 17.68 22.64
N TYR A 145 7.18 16.91 22.09
CA TYR A 145 7.44 15.54 22.52
C TYR A 145 7.95 15.48 23.97
N GLN A 146 7.39 14.57 24.75
CA GLN A 146 7.86 14.24 26.09
C GLN A 146 7.89 12.73 26.28
N SER A 147 8.98 12.19 26.82
CA SER A 147 9.02 10.79 27.20
C SER A 147 8.16 10.54 28.42
N VAL A 148 7.39 9.45 28.42
CA VAL A 148 6.59 9.06 29.58
C VAL A 148 7.53 8.43 30.61
N LYS A 149 7.57 9.05 31.79
CA LYS A 149 8.40 8.58 32.90
C LYS A 149 7.78 7.36 33.56
N CYS A 150 8.66 6.53 34.12
CA CYS A 150 8.27 5.45 34.99
C CYS A 150 7.46 5.90 36.20
N ASP A 151 6.37 5.20 36.49
CA ASP A 151 5.62 5.29 37.73
C ASP A 151 5.17 3.90 38.21
N LYS A 152 4.30 3.83 39.22
CA LYS A 152 3.81 2.53 39.75
C LYS A 152 2.91 1.78 38.78
N THR A 153 2.33 2.47 37.80
CA THR A 153 1.36 1.94 36.85
C THR A 153 2.00 1.55 35.52
N CYS A 154 3.18 2.08 35.20
CA CYS A 154 3.88 1.73 33.97
C CYS A 154 5.05 0.74 34.19
N PRO A 155 5.12 -0.36 33.41
CA PRO A 155 6.33 -1.18 33.31
C PRO A 155 7.51 -0.34 32.81
N CYS A 156 8.68 -0.55 33.39
CA CYS A 156 9.86 0.26 33.13
C CYS A 156 10.89 -0.43 32.26
N ASP A 157 11.65 0.38 31.52
CA ASP A 157 12.89 -0.04 30.91
C ASP A 157 13.94 -0.46 31.97
N LEU A 158 15.03 -1.09 31.52
CA LEU A 158 16.08 -1.59 32.40
C LEU A 158 16.72 -0.49 33.27
N LYS A 159 16.75 0.76 32.80
CA LYS A 159 17.29 1.91 33.55
C LYS A 159 16.26 2.53 34.49
N ARG A 160 15.01 2.07 34.49
CA ARG A 160 13.89 2.57 35.30
C ARG A 160 13.58 4.05 35.08
N GLN A 161 13.77 4.54 33.87
CA GLN A 161 13.56 5.93 33.50
C GLN A 161 12.34 6.10 32.62
N GLN A 162 12.10 5.15 31.72
CA GLN A 162 11.09 5.27 30.67
C GLN A 162 10.10 4.13 30.73
N CYS A 163 8.85 4.51 30.51
CA CYS A 163 7.71 3.63 30.44
C CYS A 163 7.76 2.80 29.15
N ILE A 164 7.66 1.47 29.24
CA ILE A 164 7.71 0.56 28.08
C ILE A 164 6.33 0.00 27.74
N TYR A 165 6.14 -0.38 26.48
CA TYR A 165 5.03 -1.22 26.07
C TYR A 165 5.55 -2.41 25.25
N GLU A 166 4.82 -3.52 25.36
CA GLU A 166 5.04 -4.72 24.56
C GLU A 166 3.68 -5.26 24.12
N ARG A 167 3.56 -5.60 22.85
CA ARG A 167 2.38 -6.25 22.28
C ARG A 167 2.80 -7.42 21.42
N ARG A 168 2.09 -8.53 21.55
CA ARG A 168 2.23 -9.72 20.71
C ARG A 168 0.87 -10.03 20.11
N TYR A 169 0.82 -10.24 18.81
CA TYR A 169 -0.40 -10.48 18.04
C TYR A 169 -0.62 -11.97 17.76
N ALA A 170 -1.82 -12.34 17.35
CA ALA A 170 -2.23 -13.73 17.14
C ALA A 170 -1.48 -14.41 15.99
N GLU A 171 -1.11 -13.62 14.98
CA GLU A 171 -0.15 -13.93 13.92
C GLU A 171 1.30 -14.11 14.38
N MET A 172 1.54 -14.01 15.70
CA MET A 172 2.85 -14.17 16.35
C MET A 172 3.85 -13.02 16.15
N SER A 173 3.50 -12.00 15.37
CA SER A 173 4.19 -10.71 15.32
C SER A 173 4.23 -10.03 16.69
N SER A 174 5.23 -9.19 16.92
CA SER A 174 5.36 -8.41 18.15
C SER A 174 5.80 -6.99 17.88
N SER A 175 5.29 -6.04 18.67
CA SER A 175 5.74 -4.65 18.73
C SER A 175 6.27 -4.34 20.13
N PHE A 176 7.43 -3.71 20.22
CA PHE A 176 8.07 -3.32 21.48
C PHE A 176 8.62 -1.90 21.39
N GLY A 177 8.38 -1.09 22.42
CA GLY A 177 8.81 0.30 22.42
C GLY A 177 8.69 1.02 23.75
N LEU A 178 8.91 2.32 23.67
CA LEU A 178 8.81 3.27 24.77
C LEU A 178 7.52 4.08 24.63
N LEU A 179 6.85 4.41 25.73
CA LEU A 179 5.73 5.33 25.69
C LEU A 179 6.23 6.78 25.65
N GLY A 180 5.70 7.56 24.72
CA GLY A 180 5.90 9.00 24.60
C GLY A 180 4.56 9.71 24.59
N GLU A 181 4.54 10.97 25.01
CA GLU A 181 3.39 11.86 24.89
C GLU A 181 3.73 12.99 23.91
N ASP A 182 2.85 13.23 22.96
CA ASP A 182 2.96 14.37 22.05
C ASP A 182 1.58 14.85 21.59
N VAL A 183 1.55 15.90 20.79
CA VAL A 183 0.33 16.42 20.15
C VAL A 183 -0.03 15.54 18.95
N ILE A 184 -1.22 14.96 18.98
CA ILE A 184 -1.83 14.19 17.88
C ILE A 184 -2.95 15.01 17.25
N SER A 185 -3.01 15.03 15.92
CA SER A 185 -4.11 15.61 15.17
C SER A 185 -4.70 14.62 14.16
N PHE A 186 -5.98 14.81 13.85
CA PHE A 186 -6.82 13.85 13.12
C PHE A 186 -7.18 14.34 11.71
N GLY A 187 -6.37 15.24 11.14
CA GLY A 187 -6.55 15.78 9.79
C GLY A 187 -7.65 16.85 9.68
N ASN A 188 -7.83 17.36 8.46
CA ASN A 188 -8.65 18.55 8.19
C ASN A 188 -10.16 18.29 8.20
N LEU A 189 -10.59 17.02 8.08
CA LEU A 189 -12.00 16.64 8.18
C LEU A 189 -12.49 16.64 9.64
N SER A 190 -11.55 16.62 10.60
CA SER A 190 -11.84 16.54 12.02
C SER A 190 -12.32 17.89 12.55
N GLU A 191 -13.44 17.89 13.26
CA GLU A 191 -13.86 19.04 14.08
C GLU A 191 -13.04 19.11 15.37
N LEU A 192 -12.53 17.95 15.83
CA LEU A 192 -11.66 17.86 17.00
C LEU A 192 -10.28 18.39 16.65
N GLY A 193 -9.90 19.50 17.27
CA GLY A 193 -8.54 20.06 17.16
C GLY A 193 -7.47 19.16 17.80
N PRO A 194 -6.18 19.47 17.62
CA PRO A 194 -5.08 18.64 18.12
C PRO A 194 -5.16 18.36 19.62
N GLN A 195 -4.89 17.13 20.02
CA GLN A 195 -4.95 16.66 21.40
C GLN A 195 -3.60 16.09 21.82
N ARG A 196 -3.16 16.38 23.05
CA ARG A 196 -2.05 15.61 23.63
C ARG A 196 -2.49 14.16 23.82
N ALA A 197 -1.64 13.20 23.51
CA ALA A 197 -1.90 11.78 23.79
C ALA A 197 -0.59 11.00 23.93
N VAL A 198 -0.65 9.95 24.74
CA VAL A 198 0.39 8.94 24.89
C VAL A 198 0.29 7.95 23.74
N PHE A 199 1.42 7.61 23.15
CA PHE A 199 1.56 6.62 22.08
C PHE A 199 2.87 5.83 22.24
N GLY A 200 2.95 4.71 21.56
CA GLY A 200 4.16 3.89 21.48
C GLY A 200 5.14 4.44 20.45
N CYS A 201 6.34 4.75 20.92
CA CYS A 201 7.54 4.97 20.13
C CYS A 201 8.24 3.62 19.98
N GLU A 202 7.93 2.91 18.90
CA GLU A 202 8.40 1.55 18.67
C GLU A 202 9.91 1.53 18.40
N ILE A 203 10.60 0.54 18.97
CA ILE A 203 12.05 0.34 18.87
C ILE A 203 12.44 -1.07 18.37
N ALA A 204 11.47 -1.99 18.28
CA ALA A 204 11.61 -3.27 17.64
C ALA A 204 10.24 -3.84 17.23
N GLU A 205 10.19 -4.50 16.08
CA GLU A 205 9.06 -5.30 15.64
C GLU A 205 9.52 -6.61 15.02
N THR A 206 8.59 -7.58 14.91
CA THR A 206 8.84 -8.90 14.35
C THR A 206 7.66 -9.40 13.53
N GLY A 207 7.88 -10.45 12.73
CA GLY A 207 6.80 -11.10 11.99
C GLY A 207 6.27 -10.21 10.86
N ASP A 208 4.96 -10.31 10.63
CA ASP A 208 4.27 -9.65 9.52
C ASP A 208 4.34 -8.11 9.64
N LEU A 209 4.39 -7.58 10.88
CA LEU A 209 4.59 -6.15 11.15
C LEU A 209 5.88 -5.61 10.49
N TYR A 210 6.98 -6.37 10.52
CA TYR A 210 8.26 -5.95 9.95
C TYR A 210 8.20 -5.70 8.43
N SER A 211 7.29 -6.40 7.74
CA SER A 211 7.12 -6.30 6.30
C SER A 211 5.89 -5.49 5.88
N GLN A 212 5.09 -5.01 6.84
CA GLN A 212 3.85 -4.34 6.53
C GLN A 212 4.10 -2.96 5.92
N ARG A 213 3.19 -2.53 5.06
CA ARG A 213 3.23 -1.20 4.45
C ARG A 213 2.89 -0.09 5.44
N ALA A 214 1.87 -0.29 6.27
CA ALA A 214 1.43 0.70 7.25
C ALA A 214 2.53 1.04 8.26
N ASP A 215 2.54 2.27 8.75
CA ASP A 215 3.60 2.73 9.66
C ASP A 215 3.40 2.21 11.08
N GLY A 216 2.24 1.66 11.41
CA GLY A 216 1.95 1.18 12.75
C GLY A 216 0.48 0.90 12.94
N ILE A 217 0.04 0.93 14.19
CA ILE A 217 -1.33 0.58 14.56
C ILE A 217 -1.92 1.69 15.42
N MET A 218 -3.19 2.01 15.16
CA MET A 218 -4.04 2.82 16.02
C MET A 218 -4.94 1.89 16.84
N GLY A 219 -4.60 1.72 18.12
CA GLY A 219 -5.35 0.85 19.03
C GLY A 219 -6.66 1.49 19.50
N LEU A 220 -7.78 0.91 19.09
CA LEU A 220 -9.15 1.32 19.43
C LEU A 220 -9.80 0.41 20.50
N GLY A 221 -9.09 -0.61 20.94
CA GLY A 221 -9.46 -1.51 22.04
C GLY A 221 -9.60 -0.79 23.39
N ARG A 222 -10.18 -1.47 24.37
CA ARG A 222 -10.38 -0.92 25.71
C ARG A 222 -9.09 -1.06 26.55
N GLY A 223 -8.49 0.06 26.92
CA GLY A 223 -7.32 0.14 27.79
C GLY A 223 -6.77 1.58 27.88
N ASP A 224 -6.23 1.95 29.04
CA ASP A 224 -5.87 3.33 29.41
C ASP A 224 -5.01 4.11 28.38
N VAL A 225 -4.22 3.39 27.58
CA VAL A 225 -3.33 3.96 26.55
C VAL A 225 -3.93 3.93 25.14
N SER A 226 -5.17 3.46 24.97
CA SER A 226 -5.91 3.58 23.71
C SER A 226 -6.22 5.03 23.43
N ILE A 227 -6.15 5.42 22.16
CA ILE A 227 -6.50 6.77 21.75
C ILE A 227 -7.94 7.12 22.13
N VAL A 228 -8.87 6.15 22.07
CA VAL A 228 -10.28 6.38 22.44
C VAL A 228 -10.40 6.68 23.92
N ASP A 229 -9.78 5.86 24.79
CA ASP A 229 -9.83 6.03 26.24
C ASP A 229 -9.21 7.34 26.70
N GLN A 230 -8.09 7.73 26.09
CA GLN A 230 -7.43 8.99 26.39
C GLN A 230 -8.28 10.21 26.01
N LEU A 231 -8.95 10.17 24.85
CA LEU A 231 -9.83 11.27 24.40
C LEU A 231 -11.13 11.34 25.22
N VAL A 232 -11.73 10.20 25.55
CA VAL A 232 -12.90 10.11 26.43
C VAL A 232 -12.56 10.59 27.85
N GLY A 233 -11.41 10.17 28.39
CA GLY A 233 -10.95 10.62 29.72
C GLY A 233 -10.70 12.13 29.79
N LYS A 234 -10.33 12.76 28.67
CA LYS A 234 -10.20 14.21 28.54
C LYS A 234 -11.54 14.93 28.28
N HIS A 235 -12.63 14.18 28.14
CA HIS A 235 -13.98 14.70 27.87
C HIS A 235 -14.06 15.53 26.58
N VAL A 236 -13.20 15.24 25.60
CA VAL A 236 -13.17 15.96 24.30
C VAL A 236 -14.00 15.27 23.22
N ILE A 237 -14.36 14.00 23.42
CA ILE A 237 -15.30 13.21 22.62
C ILE A 237 -16.24 12.42 23.56
N SER A 238 -17.38 11.95 23.05
CA SER A 238 -18.21 10.97 23.77
C SER A 238 -17.58 9.56 23.75
N ASP A 239 -18.01 8.69 24.66
CA ASP A 239 -17.52 7.30 24.81
C ASP A 239 -18.08 6.38 23.72
N SER A 240 -17.72 6.68 22.48
CA SER A 240 -18.15 5.96 21.28
C SER A 240 -17.23 6.25 20.10
N PHE A 241 -17.18 5.34 19.12
CA PHE A 241 -16.54 5.59 17.82
C PHE A 241 -17.23 4.76 16.73
N SER A 242 -17.00 5.08 15.46
CA SER A 242 -17.58 4.35 14.32
C SER A 242 -16.58 4.09 13.21
N LEU A 243 -16.69 2.95 12.55
CA LEU A 243 -15.89 2.52 11.39
C LEU A 243 -16.83 2.16 10.23
N CYS A 244 -16.51 2.55 9.01
CA CYS A 244 -17.27 2.21 7.80
C CYS A 244 -16.28 1.85 6.69
N TYR A 245 -16.11 0.55 6.45
CA TYR A 245 -15.19 0.03 5.44
C TYR A 245 -15.84 0.02 4.06
N GLY A 246 -15.06 0.39 3.04
CA GLY A 246 -15.46 0.32 1.65
C GLY A 246 -15.91 -1.08 1.21
N GLY A 247 -16.64 -1.12 0.11
CA GLY A 247 -17.18 -2.35 -0.46
C GLY A 247 -16.09 -3.26 -1.04
N MET A 248 -16.51 -4.33 -1.72
CA MET A 248 -15.57 -5.21 -2.41
C MET A 248 -14.91 -4.54 -3.63
N ASP A 249 -15.59 -3.58 -4.26
CA ASP A 249 -15.12 -2.93 -5.50
C ASP A 249 -14.22 -1.71 -5.25
N PHE A 250 -14.18 -1.19 -4.02
CA PHE A 250 -13.43 0.01 -3.67
C PHE A 250 -12.85 -0.09 -2.26
N GLY A 251 -11.59 0.32 -2.11
CA GLY A 251 -10.93 0.43 -0.81
C GLY A 251 -11.37 1.67 -0.02
N GLY A 252 -10.71 1.89 1.10
CA GLY A 252 -10.91 3.03 1.99
C GLY A 252 -12.23 3.01 2.74
N GLY A 253 -12.73 4.19 3.06
CA GLY A 253 -13.95 4.38 3.84
C GLY A 253 -13.86 5.57 4.77
N ALA A 254 -14.53 5.49 5.91
CA ALA A 254 -14.58 6.57 6.88
C ALA A 254 -14.60 6.05 8.31
N MET A 255 -14.07 6.84 9.22
CA MET A 255 -14.16 6.60 10.65
C MET A 255 -14.44 7.89 11.43
N VAL A 256 -15.02 7.72 12.61
CA VAL A 256 -15.30 8.81 13.55
C VAL A 256 -14.88 8.39 14.95
N LEU A 257 -14.03 9.17 15.62
CA LEU A 257 -13.86 9.09 17.08
C LEU A 257 -14.82 10.09 17.73
N GLY A 258 -15.62 9.60 18.66
CA GLY A 258 -16.77 10.32 19.22
C GLY A 258 -18.10 9.85 18.62
N GLY A 259 -19.17 10.45 19.11
CA GLY A 259 -20.54 10.06 18.81
C GLY A 259 -21.03 10.64 17.51
N ILE A 260 -21.84 9.86 16.82
CA ILE A 260 -22.61 10.29 15.66
C ILE A 260 -24.09 10.08 15.93
N LYS A 261 -24.94 10.83 15.24
CA LYS A 261 -26.38 10.60 15.30
C LYS A 261 -26.68 9.18 14.81
N THR A 262 -27.32 8.39 15.65
CA THR A 262 -27.70 7.01 15.33
C THR A 262 -28.67 6.97 14.13
N PRO A 263 -28.35 6.25 13.04
CA PRO A 263 -29.28 6.03 11.93
C PRO A 263 -30.54 5.26 12.37
N ALA A 264 -31.70 5.60 11.82
CA ALA A 264 -33.01 5.08 12.24
C ALA A 264 -33.19 3.54 12.07
N HIS A 265 -32.31 2.88 11.31
CA HIS A 265 -32.37 1.43 11.04
C HIS A 265 -31.07 0.71 11.43
N MET A 266 -30.31 1.29 12.36
CA MET A 266 -29.14 0.62 12.93
C MET A 266 -29.58 -0.57 13.79
N VAL A 267 -29.03 -1.74 13.51
CA VAL A 267 -29.28 -2.97 14.27
C VAL A 267 -28.25 -3.08 15.38
N PHE A 268 -28.70 -3.28 16.63
CA PHE A 268 -27.80 -3.35 17.78
C PHE A 268 -27.63 -4.77 18.32
N THR A 269 -26.48 -4.99 18.95
CA THR A 269 -26.21 -6.15 19.80
C THR A 269 -25.50 -5.67 21.07
N LYS A 270 -25.66 -6.41 22.17
CA LYS A 270 -24.95 -6.11 23.42
C LYS A 270 -23.46 -6.37 23.28
N SER A 271 -22.66 -5.51 23.91
CA SER A 271 -21.21 -5.60 23.97
C SER A 271 -20.72 -5.22 25.37
N TYR A 272 -20.88 -6.18 26.29
CA TYR A 272 -20.53 -6.00 27.70
C TYR A 272 -19.03 -6.17 27.94
N PHE A 273 -18.41 -5.22 28.64
CA PHE A 273 -16.97 -5.21 28.93
C PHE A 273 -16.51 -6.41 29.77
N GLY A 274 -17.34 -6.92 30.69
CA GLY A 274 -16.92 -8.01 31.57
C GLY A 274 -16.88 -9.39 30.90
N ARG A 275 -17.24 -9.53 29.62
CA ARG A 275 -17.11 -10.80 28.89
C ARG A 275 -15.67 -11.11 28.51
N SER A 276 -14.97 -10.10 27.99
CA SER A 276 -13.57 -10.19 27.57
C SER A 276 -13.03 -8.76 27.36
N PRO A 277 -11.71 -8.53 27.26
CA PRO A 277 -11.15 -7.19 26.99
C PRO A 277 -11.52 -6.64 25.59
N TYR A 278 -12.13 -7.46 24.73
CA TYR A 278 -12.41 -7.15 23.33
C TYR A 278 -13.87 -6.70 23.14
N TYR A 279 -14.15 -6.13 21.96
CA TYR A 279 -15.51 -5.83 21.54
C TYR A 279 -16.25 -7.10 21.14
N ASN A 280 -17.03 -7.61 22.08
CA ASN A 280 -17.85 -8.80 21.84
C ASN A 280 -19.20 -8.46 21.20
N ILE A 281 -19.70 -9.39 20.39
CA ILE A 281 -21.10 -9.41 19.95
C ILE A 281 -21.79 -10.65 20.52
N GLU A 282 -23.06 -10.53 20.90
CA GLU A 282 -23.82 -11.66 21.43
C GLU A 282 -24.47 -12.51 20.32
N LEU A 283 -23.63 -13.08 19.45
CA LEU A 283 -24.08 -13.99 18.40
C LEU A 283 -24.63 -15.30 19.00
N LYS A 284 -25.80 -15.74 18.52
CA LYS A 284 -26.46 -16.98 18.93
C LYS A 284 -26.64 -17.97 17.80
N GLU A 285 -26.99 -17.48 16.62
CA GLU A 285 -27.22 -18.32 15.45
C GLU A 285 -26.66 -17.67 14.20
N ILE A 286 -26.30 -18.52 13.25
CA ILE A 286 -26.05 -18.13 11.86
C ILE A 286 -27.10 -18.83 11.02
N HIS A 287 -27.78 -18.11 10.14
CA HIS A 287 -28.68 -18.69 9.15
C HIS A 287 -28.09 -18.52 7.75
N VAL A 288 -28.18 -19.56 6.93
CA VAL A 288 -27.76 -19.51 5.52
C VAL A 288 -28.99 -19.79 4.67
N ALA A 289 -29.29 -18.91 3.71
CA ALA A 289 -30.53 -18.96 2.93
C ALA A 289 -31.79 -19.09 3.81
N GLY A 290 -31.81 -18.35 4.92
CA GLY A 290 -32.92 -18.32 5.89
C GLY A 290 -33.06 -19.56 6.77
N LYS A 291 -32.11 -20.51 6.73
CA LYS A 291 -32.14 -21.73 7.56
C LYS A 291 -31.03 -21.69 8.63
N PRO A 292 -31.35 -21.95 9.92
CA PRO A 292 -30.33 -22.01 10.96
C PRO A 292 -29.34 -23.14 10.74
N LEU A 293 -28.06 -22.89 11.04
CA LEU A 293 -27.05 -23.93 11.11
C LEU A 293 -27.43 -24.95 12.20
N LYS A 294 -27.32 -26.25 11.87
CA LYS A 294 -27.64 -27.36 12.78
C LYS A 294 -26.49 -27.60 13.78
N ILE A 295 -26.26 -26.65 14.67
CA ILE A 295 -25.21 -26.68 15.69
C ILE A 295 -25.78 -26.26 17.05
N ASN A 296 -25.10 -26.62 18.13
CA ASN A 296 -25.46 -26.14 19.46
C ASN A 296 -25.13 -24.63 19.57
N PRO A 297 -26.09 -23.74 19.90
CA PRO A 297 -25.84 -22.31 20.05
C PRO A 297 -24.76 -21.95 21.09
N GLN A 298 -24.49 -22.84 22.06
CA GLN A 298 -23.44 -22.63 23.06
C GLN A 298 -22.03 -22.55 22.46
N VAL A 299 -21.83 -23.03 21.23
CA VAL A 299 -20.52 -22.98 20.56
C VAL A 299 -20.05 -21.53 20.33
N PHE A 300 -20.97 -20.58 20.12
CA PHE A 300 -20.64 -19.13 20.01
C PHE A 300 -20.23 -18.50 21.35
N GLY A 301 -20.39 -19.23 22.46
CA GLY A 301 -19.98 -18.84 23.80
C GLY A 301 -18.53 -19.20 24.15
N GLY A 302 -17.82 -19.94 23.31
CA GLY A 302 -16.52 -20.54 23.64
C GLY A 302 -15.39 -19.54 23.92
N LYS A 303 -14.61 -19.76 24.99
CA LYS A 303 -13.46 -18.93 25.43
C LYS A 303 -13.83 -17.44 25.55
N HIS A 304 -13.52 -16.63 24.55
CA HIS A 304 -13.85 -15.19 24.56
C HIS A 304 -15.18 -14.88 23.86
N GLY A 305 -15.87 -15.88 23.30
CA GLY A 305 -17.11 -15.69 22.56
C GLY A 305 -16.91 -15.29 21.11
N THR A 306 -17.77 -14.39 20.63
CA THR A 306 -17.63 -13.77 19.31
C THR A 306 -17.07 -12.36 19.46
N ILE A 307 -15.90 -12.12 18.87
CA ILE A 307 -15.19 -10.85 18.86
C ILE A 307 -15.37 -10.20 17.49
N LEU A 308 -15.70 -8.92 17.46
CA LEU A 308 -15.65 -8.09 16.26
C LEU A 308 -14.34 -7.31 16.25
N ASP A 309 -13.49 -7.58 15.27
CA ASP A 309 -12.13 -7.06 15.23
C ASP A 309 -11.77 -6.42 13.89
N SER A 310 -11.60 -5.12 13.90
CA SER A 310 -11.25 -4.30 12.75
C SER A 310 -9.82 -4.54 12.22
N GLY A 311 -8.91 -5.05 13.08
CA GLY A 311 -7.53 -5.40 12.74
C GLY A 311 -7.37 -6.80 12.15
N THR A 312 -8.45 -7.59 12.10
CA THR A 312 -8.46 -8.90 11.46
C THR A 312 -9.05 -8.79 10.06
N THR A 313 -8.41 -9.36 9.04
CA THR A 313 -8.90 -9.28 7.65
C THR A 313 -10.20 -10.07 7.43
N TYR A 314 -10.16 -11.36 7.77
CA TYR A 314 -11.19 -12.36 7.47
C TYR A 314 -12.00 -12.75 8.70
N ALA A 315 -13.01 -13.62 8.55
CA ALA A 315 -13.67 -14.22 9.69
C ALA A 315 -13.09 -15.61 10.01
N TYR A 316 -12.98 -15.92 11.30
CA TYR A 316 -12.52 -17.21 11.79
C TYR A 316 -13.56 -17.78 12.76
N LEU A 317 -14.12 -18.94 12.43
CA LEU A 317 -15.16 -19.58 13.22
C LEU A 317 -14.64 -20.86 13.87
N PRO A 318 -15.17 -21.26 15.04
CA PRO A 318 -14.87 -22.57 15.60
C PRO A 318 -15.15 -23.67 14.57
N GLU A 319 -14.31 -24.71 14.53
CA GLU A 319 -14.31 -25.74 13.49
C GLU A 319 -15.72 -26.27 13.16
N ALA A 320 -16.50 -26.64 14.19
CA ALA A 320 -17.86 -27.15 14.01
C ALA A 320 -18.81 -26.15 13.33
N VAL A 321 -18.66 -24.86 13.62
CA VAL A 321 -19.45 -23.78 13.01
C VAL A 321 -19.00 -23.57 11.57
N PHE A 322 -17.69 -23.52 11.32
CA PHE A 322 -17.13 -23.36 9.98
C PHE A 322 -17.59 -24.50 9.04
N VAL A 323 -17.50 -25.75 9.49
CA VAL A 323 -17.93 -26.92 8.71
C VAL A 323 -19.43 -26.84 8.38
N ALA A 324 -20.27 -26.52 9.36
CA ALA A 324 -21.71 -26.35 9.16
C ALA A 324 -22.02 -25.19 8.20
N PHE A 325 -21.35 -24.05 8.36
CA PHE A 325 -21.49 -22.88 7.51
C PHE A 325 -21.11 -23.18 6.06
N LYS A 326 -19.89 -23.71 5.85
CA LYS A 326 -19.39 -24.13 4.54
C LYS A 326 -20.36 -25.08 3.86
N SER A 327 -20.82 -26.12 4.57
CA SER A 327 -21.76 -27.10 4.01
C SER A 327 -23.08 -26.46 3.60
N ALA A 328 -23.61 -25.56 4.43
CA ALA A 328 -24.86 -24.86 4.13
C ALA A 328 -24.72 -23.91 2.92
N VAL A 329 -23.62 -23.16 2.82
CA VAL A 329 -23.36 -22.29 1.65
C VAL A 329 -23.19 -23.12 0.39
N MET A 330 -22.33 -24.15 0.42
CA MET A 330 -22.06 -24.98 -0.75
C MET A 330 -23.31 -25.69 -1.29
N LYS A 331 -24.28 -26.00 -0.44
CA LYS A 331 -25.55 -26.61 -0.85
C LYS A 331 -26.39 -25.69 -1.75
N GLU A 332 -26.24 -24.38 -1.61
CA GLU A 332 -26.98 -23.38 -2.37
C GLU A 332 -26.24 -22.95 -3.65
N LEU A 333 -25.03 -23.48 -3.92
CA LEU A 333 -24.22 -23.15 -5.11
C LEU A 333 -24.52 -24.14 -6.25
N HIS A 334 -25.52 -23.84 -7.08
CA HIS A 334 -25.96 -24.77 -8.14
C HIS A 334 -25.24 -24.63 -9.49
N SER A 335 -24.74 -23.44 -9.83
CA SER A 335 -24.20 -23.09 -11.16
C SER A 335 -22.68 -22.86 -11.17
N LEU A 336 -22.04 -22.81 -10.01
CA LEU A 336 -20.65 -22.41 -9.88
C LEU A 336 -19.69 -23.60 -9.92
N LYS A 337 -18.51 -23.37 -10.52
CA LYS A 337 -17.44 -24.38 -10.57
C LYS A 337 -16.42 -24.11 -9.47
N GLN A 338 -16.16 -25.10 -8.62
CA GLN A 338 -15.08 -24.99 -7.64
C GLN A 338 -13.71 -24.95 -8.34
N ILE A 339 -12.85 -24.03 -7.93
CA ILE A 339 -11.49 -23.83 -8.44
C ILE A 339 -10.49 -23.70 -7.29
N LYS A 340 -9.19 -23.79 -7.61
CA LYS A 340 -8.11 -23.55 -6.63
C LYS A 340 -8.09 -22.08 -6.20
N GLY A 341 -7.53 -21.84 -5.01
CA GLY A 341 -7.21 -20.51 -4.51
C GLY A 341 -6.23 -19.75 -5.40
N PRO A 342 -6.21 -18.41 -5.27
CA PRO A 342 -5.30 -17.60 -6.05
C PRO A 342 -3.85 -17.76 -5.57
N ASP A 343 -3.61 -18.05 -4.30
CA ASP A 343 -2.30 -18.45 -3.79
C ASP A 343 -2.30 -19.96 -3.48
N PRO A 344 -1.46 -20.76 -4.18
CA PRO A 344 -1.43 -22.22 -4.00
C PRO A 344 -0.87 -22.65 -2.63
N SER A 345 -0.27 -21.75 -1.87
CA SER A 345 0.20 -21.99 -0.50
C SER A 345 -0.97 -22.16 0.48
N PHE A 346 -2.17 -21.71 0.09
CA PHE A 346 -3.38 -21.75 0.89
C PHE A 346 -4.43 -22.66 0.27
N ASN A 347 -5.27 -23.26 1.12
CA ASN A 347 -6.36 -24.14 0.69
C ASN A 347 -7.70 -23.40 0.64
N ASP A 348 -7.73 -22.30 -0.11
CA ASP A 348 -8.93 -21.46 -0.24
C ASP A 348 -10.06 -22.20 -0.98
N ILE A 349 -11.29 -21.96 -0.52
CA ILE A 349 -12.49 -22.50 -1.15
C ILE A 349 -13.03 -21.46 -2.13
N CYS A 350 -12.73 -21.64 -3.42
CA CYS A 350 -13.05 -20.68 -4.46
C CYS A 350 -13.98 -21.25 -5.53
N PHE A 351 -14.72 -20.37 -6.18
CA PHE A 351 -15.71 -20.68 -7.18
C PHE A 351 -15.62 -19.73 -8.37
N SER A 352 -15.62 -20.25 -9.60
CA SER A 352 -15.73 -19.46 -10.83
C SER A 352 -17.12 -19.52 -11.43
N GLY A 353 -17.44 -18.53 -12.27
CA GLY A 353 -18.71 -18.45 -13.00
C GLY A 353 -19.75 -17.52 -12.37
N ALA A 354 -19.39 -16.76 -11.34
CA ALA A 354 -20.31 -15.86 -10.64
C ALA A 354 -20.53 -14.51 -11.36
N GLY A 355 -19.73 -14.21 -12.39
CA GLY A 355 -19.70 -12.88 -13.03
C GLY A 355 -18.77 -11.91 -12.29
N SER A 356 -18.38 -10.78 -12.90
CA SER A 356 -17.48 -9.80 -12.26
C SER A 356 -18.21 -8.70 -11.50
N ASP A 357 -19.51 -8.56 -11.70
CA ASP A 357 -20.34 -7.53 -11.09
C ASP A 357 -20.74 -7.95 -9.67
N VAL A 358 -20.17 -7.30 -8.65
CA VAL A 358 -20.40 -7.61 -7.23
C VAL A 358 -21.87 -7.46 -6.86
N SER A 359 -22.59 -6.51 -7.48
CA SER A 359 -24.02 -6.29 -7.21
C SER A 359 -24.89 -7.49 -7.58
N GLN A 360 -24.39 -8.38 -8.45
CA GLN A 360 -25.10 -9.58 -8.89
C GLN A 360 -24.70 -10.86 -8.15
N LEU A 361 -23.79 -10.79 -7.18
CA LEU A 361 -23.37 -11.98 -6.43
C LEU A 361 -24.51 -12.69 -5.70
N ALA A 362 -25.52 -11.94 -5.28
CA ALA A 362 -26.72 -12.50 -4.62
C ALA A 362 -27.51 -13.46 -5.53
N LYS A 363 -27.28 -13.47 -6.84
CA LYS A 363 -27.87 -14.45 -7.77
C LYS A 363 -27.23 -15.84 -7.65
N ASN A 364 -25.97 -15.89 -7.21
CA ASN A 364 -25.15 -17.10 -7.21
C ASN A 364 -24.80 -17.59 -5.80
N PHE A 365 -24.87 -16.71 -4.80
CA PHE A 365 -24.48 -16.99 -3.42
C PHE A 365 -25.60 -16.57 -2.44
N PRO A 366 -25.88 -17.36 -1.40
CA PRO A 366 -27.01 -17.12 -0.51
C PRO A 366 -26.79 -15.93 0.43
N PRO A 367 -27.85 -15.25 0.90
CA PRO A 367 -27.72 -14.34 2.03
C PRO A 367 -27.36 -15.11 3.31
N VAL A 368 -26.64 -14.46 4.21
CA VAL A 368 -26.30 -15.00 5.53
C VAL A 368 -26.83 -14.05 6.59
N ASP A 369 -27.51 -14.60 7.59
CA ASP A 369 -28.00 -13.83 8.73
C ASP A 369 -27.21 -14.19 9.99
N MET A 370 -26.77 -13.17 10.72
CA MET A 370 -26.27 -13.28 12.09
C MET A 370 -27.39 -12.90 13.06
N VAL A 371 -27.78 -13.83 13.93
CA VAL A 371 -28.86 -13.62 14.89
C VAL A 371 -28.26 -13.40 16.27
N PHE A 372 -28.61 -12.27 16.89
CA PHE A 372 -28.13 -11.87 18.20
C PHE A 372 -29.03 -12.38 19.34
N SER A 373 -28.56 -12.27 20.58
CA SER A 373 -29.23 -12.75 21.80
C SER A 373 -30.59 -12.15 22.07
N ASP A 374 -30.85 -10.93 21.59
CA ASP A 374 -32.12 -10.22 21.68
C ASP A 374 -33.08 -10.54 20.52
N GLY A 375 -32.67 -11.45 19.62
CA GLY A 375 -33.42 -11.82 18.42
C GLY A 375 -33.24 -10.87 17.25
N ASN A 376 -32.49 -9.77 17.40
CA ASN A 376 -32.15 -8.90 16.28
C ASN A 376 -31.29 -9.64 15.27
N LYS A 377 -31.46 -9.29 14.00
CA LYS A 377 -30.84 -9.98 12.88
C LYS A 377 -30.04 -9.02 12.02
N LEU A 378 -28.76 -9.32 11.81
CA LEU A 378 -27.91 -8.64 10.83
C LEU A 378 -27.77 -9.53 9.59
N THR A 379 -28.38 -9.12 8.47
CA THR A 379 -28.19 -9.78 7.18
C THR A 379 -26.91 -9.24 6.52
N ILE A 380 -26.02 -10.14 6.13
CA ILE A 380 -24.80 -9.84 5.38
C ILE A 380 -24.92 -10.38 3.95
N SER A 381 -24.44 -9.59 2.97
CA SER A 381 -24.44 -9.93 1.54
C SER A 381 -23.22 -10.80 1.20
N PRO A 382 -23.19 -11.46 0.02
CA PRO A 382 -22.04 -12.23 -0.41
C PRO A 382 -20.69 -11.49 -0.36
N GLU A 383 -20.68 -10.17 -0.58
CA GLU A 383 -19.45 -9.36 -0.47
C GLU A 383 -18.83 -9.37 0.93
N ASN A 384 -19.61 -9.72 1.95
CA ASN A 384 -19.21 -9.72 3.36
C ASN A 384 -18.65 -11.05 3.86
N TYR A 385 -18.72 -12.11 3.04
CA TYR A 385 -18.12 -13.40 3.38
C TYR A 385 -17.31 -13.99 2.22
N LEU A 386 -17.16 -13.24 1.13
CA LEU A 386 -16.34 -13.58 -0.03
C LEU A 386 -15.21 -12.56 -0.26
N PHE A 387 -14.12 -13.01 -0.88
CA PHE A 387 -13.10 -12.14 -1.47
C PHE A 387 -12.86 -12.49 -2.94
N GLN A 388 -12.37 -11.53 -3.72
CA GLN A 388 -12.15 -11.72 -5.16
C GLN A 388 -10.93 -12.59 -5.43
N HIS A 389 -11.05 -13.50 -6.40
CA HIS A 389 -9.93 -14.30 -6.87
C HIS A 389 -9.08 -13.50 -7.85
N PHE A 390 -7.99 -12.90 -7.38
CA PHE A 390 -7.20 -11.94 -8.19
C PHE A 390 -6.61 -12.49 -9.50
N LYS A 391 -6.49 -13.83 -9.67
CA LYS A 391 -6.01 -14.44 -10.93
C LYS A 391 -7.11 -14.84 -11.93
N VAL A 392 -8.36 -14.97 -11.49
CA VAL A 392 -9.46 -15.53 -12.31
C VAL A 392 -10.65 -14.59 -12.20
N ARG A 393 -10.94 -13.90 -13.30
CA ARG A 393 -12.02 -12.92 -13.37
C ARG A 393 -13.38 -13.56 -13.09
N GLY A 394 -14.19 -12.91 -12.27
CA GLY A 394 -15.52 -13.39 -11.87
C GLY A 394 -15.49 -14.67 -11.04
N ALA A 395 -14.37 -14.94 -10.38
CA ALA A 395 -14.25 -15.97 -9.36
C ALA A 395 -14.06 -15.34 -7.97
N TYR A 396 -14.60 -16.01 -6.96
CA TYR A 396 -14.64 -15.55 -5.58
C TYR A 396 -14.35 -16.69 -4.63
N CYS A 397 -13.79 -16.38 -3.47
CA CYS A 397 -13.37 -17.32 -2.46
C CYS A 397 -14.07 -17.03 -1.13
N LEU A 398 -14.38 -18.06 -0.35
CA LEU A 398 -14.85 -17.87 1.03
C LEU A 398 -13.77 -17.16 1.85
N GLY A 399 -14.11 -16.01 2.44
CA GLY A 399 -13.27 -15.31 3.42
C GLY A 399 -13.69 -15.60 4.86
N ILE A 400 -14.21 -16.81 5.09
CA ILE A 400 -14.48 -17.36 6.41
C ILE A 400 -13.66 -18.65 6.53
N PHE A 401 -12.89 -18.77 7.60
CA PHE A 401 -11.93 -19.84 7.83
C PHE A 401 -12.19 -20.54 9.17
N PRO A 402 -11.70 -21.78 9.36
CA PRO A 402 -11.71 -22.41 10.67
C PRO A 402 -10.68 -21.74 11.60
N ASN A 403 -11.03 -21.56 12.87
CA ASN A 403 -10.13 -21.04 13.91
C ASN A 403 -9.32 -22.15 14.60
N GLY A 404 -9.01 -23.22 13.86
CA GLY A 404 -8.36 -24.43 14.38
C GLY A 404 -9.02 -24.94 15.66
N LYS A 405 -8.20 -25.15 16.71
CA LYS A 405 -8.68 -25.62 18.03
C LYS A 405 -9.19 -24.50 18.94
N ASN A 406 -9.12 -23.24 18.53
CA ASN A 406 -9.57 -22.12 19.35
C ASN A 406 -11.11 -21.98 19.24
N PRO A 407 -11.87 -22.08 20.34
CA PRO A 407 -13.33 -22.02 20.29
C PRO A 407 -13.88 -20.57 20.21
N THR A 408 -13.01 -19.58 20.03
CA THR A 408 -13.40 -18.17 19.84
C THR A 408 -13.87 -17.97 18.39
N SER A 409 -14.97 -17.23 18.19
CA SER A 409 -15.32 -16.68 16.88
C SER A 409 -14.69 -15.29 16.73
N LEU A 410 -14.04 -15.03 15.61
CA LEU A 410 -13.45 -13.74 15.29
C LEU A 410 -14.03 -13.25 13.97
N LEU A 411 -14.62 -12.07 14.00
CA LEU A 411 -15.25 -11.45 12.84
C LEU A 411 -14.39 -10.26 12.41
N GLY A 412 -13.68 -10.42 11.30
CA GLY A 412 -12.81 -9.39 10.73
C GLY A 412 -13.51 -8.37 9.85
N GLY A 413 -12.73 -7.47 9.25
CA GLY A 413 -13.21 -6.40 8.36
C GLY A 413 -14.09 -6.89 7.21
N ILE A 414 -13.88 -8.12 6.73
CA ILE A 414 -14.67 -8.68 5.63
C ILE A 414 -16.18 -8.65 5.93
N VAL A 415 -16.60 -8.93 7.17
CA VAL A 415 -18.02 -9.03 7.53
C VAL A 415 -18.73 -7.68 7.61
N VAL A 416 -17.97 -6.58 7.63
CA VAL A 416 -18.47 -5.21 7.84
C VAL A 416 -18.20 -4.26 6.66
N ARG A 417 -17.75 -4.77 5.50
CA ARG A 417 -17.76 -3.97 4.25
C ARG A 417 -19.15 -3.38 4.00
N ASN A 418 -19.21 -2.14 3.52
CA ASN A 418 -20.45 -1.39 3.31
C ASN A 418 -21.40 -1.43 4.52
N THR A 419 -20.80 -1.33 5.71
CA THR A 419 -21.53 -1.32 6.98
C THR A 419 -20.88 -0.29 7.90
N LEU A 420 -21.66 0.70 8.33
CA LEU A 420 -21.27 1.57 9.43
C LEU A 420 -21.42 0.79 10.73
N VAL A 421 -20.31 0.54 11.40
CA VAL A 421 -20.24 -0.11 12.70
C VAL A 421 -20.00 0.96 13.75
N THR A 422 -20.93 1.12 14.69
CA THR A 422 -20.79 2.05 15.82
C THR A 422 -20.55 1.27 17.09
N TYR A 423 -19.39 1.50 17.70
CA TYR A 423 -19.01 0.98 19.01
C TYR A 423 -19.48 1.98 20.07
N ASP A 424 -20.71 1.83 20.53
CA ASP A 424 -21.35 2.65 21.56
C ASP A 424 -20.99 2.10 22.94
N ARG A 425 -19.82 2.50 23.42
CA ARG A 425 -19.23 1.99 24.66
C ARG A 425 -19.93 2.53 25.90
N GLU A 426 -20.44 3.76 25.83
CA GLU A 426 -21.27 4.38 26.86
C GLU A 426 -22.49 3.52 27.20
N ASN A 427 -23.15 2.97 26.16
CA ASN A 427 -24.35 2.16 26.30
C ASN A 427 -24.10 0.65 26.14
N GLU A 428 -22.84 0.21 26.20
CA GLU A 428 -22.42 -1.20 26.14
C GLU A 428 -23.03 -1.99 24.96
N ARG A 429 -23.04 -1.39 23.76
CA ARG A 429 -23.64 -1.99 22.56
C ARG A 429 -22.84 -1.68 21.29
N ILE A 430 -22.99 -2.54 20.29
CA ILE A 430 -22.44 -2.32 18.95
C ILE A 430 -23.61 -2.23 17.97
N GLY A 431 -23.62 -1.19 17.16
CA GLY A 431 -24.62 -0.94 16.13
C GLY A 431 -24.07 -1.22 14.73
N PHE A 432 -24.90 -1.78 13.87
CA PHE A 432 -24.60 -2.08 12.47
C PHE A 432 -25.63 -1.41 11.57
N TRP A 433 -25.17 -0.62 10.61
CA TRP A 433 -26.04 0.00 9.60
C TRP A 433 -25.47 -0.23 8.21
N LYS A 434 -26.17 -1.03 7.40
CA LYS A 434 -25.79 -1.29 6.01
C LYS A 434 -25.90 -0.01 5.19
N THR A 435 -24.80 0.43 4.61
CA THR A 435 -24.71 1.68 3.86
C THR A 435 -23.52 1.66 2.89
N ASN A 436 -23.59 2.45 1.81
CA ASN A 436 -22.41 2.69 1.00
C ASN A 436 -21.43 3.57 1.80
N CYS A 437 -20.26 3.01 2.15
CA CYS A 437 -19.28 3.71 2.98
C CYS A 437 -18.48 4.77 2.22
N SER A 438 -18.46 4.76 0.89
CA SER A 438 -17.82 5.84 0.10
C SER A 438 -18.64 7.14 0.13
N GLU A 439 -19.93 7.05 0.41
CA GLU A 439 -20.88 8.18 0.48
C GLU A 439 -21.29 8.48 1.93
N LEU A 440 -20.51 8.03 2.92
CA LEU A 440 -20.96 8.06 4.32
C LEU A 440 -21.33 9.48 4.77
N TRP A 441 -20.53 10.48 4.42
CA TRP A 441 -20.75 11.86 4.86
C TRP A 441 -22.04 12.45 4.29
N ASP A 442 -22.31 12.22 3.00
CA ASP A 442 -23.55 12.66 2.36
C ASP A 442 -24.78 11.95 2.94
N ARG A 443 -24.63 10.67 3.32
CA ARG A 443 -25.69 9.88 3.93
C ARG A 443 -25.95 10.24 5.38
N LEU A 444 -24.92 10.67 6.11
CA LEU A 444 -25.04 11.18 7.47
C LEU A 444 -25.53 12.63 7.51
N ASN A 445 -25.37 13.39 6.42
CA ASN A 445 -25.72 14.80 6.22
C ASN A 445 -25.99 15.57 7.52
N LEU A 446 -24.88 15.86 8.19
CA LEU A 446 -24.66 17.04 9.02
C LEU A 446 -24.10 18.10 8.07
N SER A 447 -24.80 19.23 7.89
CA SER A 447 -24.33 20.33 7.04
C SER A 447 -22.94 20.81 7.48
N PRO A 448 -22.03 21.21 6.55
CA PRO A 448 -20.80 21.90 6.94
C PRO A 448 -21.15 23.18 7.72
N PRO A 449 -20.35 23.57 8.72
CA PRO A 449 -20.59 24.82 9.43
C PRO A 449 -20.61 25.98 8.42
N PRO A 450 -21.56 26.93 8.55
CA PRO A 450 -21.58 28.08 7.66
C PRO A 450 -20.24 28.83 7.79
N PRO A 451 -19.74 29.43 6.69
CA PRO A 451 -18.57 30.30 6.77
C PRO A 451 -18.83 31.37 7.83
N PRO A 452 -17.82 31.78 8.61
CA PRO A 452 -18.00 32.77 9.66
C PRO A 452 -18.62 34.03 9.05
N SER A 453 -19.86 34.32 9.46
CA SER A 453 -20.53 35.56 9.14
C SER A 453 -19.68 36.69 9.69
N THR A 454 -19.14 37.51 8.78
CA THR A 454 -18.46 38.76 9.09
C THR A 454 -19.34 39.60 10.03
N PRO A 455 -18.79 40.21 11.10
CA PRO A 455 -19.57 41.10 11.94
C PRO A 455 -19.96 42.33 11.12
N VAL A 456 -21.26 42.52 10.95
CA VAL A 456 -21.82 43.80 10.50
C VAL A 456 -21.56 44.82 11.62
N LEU A 457 -20.61 45.72 11.41
CA LEU A 457 -20.46 46.91 12.25
C LEU A 457 -21.27 48.04 11.62
N SER A 458 -22.33 48.44 12.31
CA SER A 458 -23.18 49.57 11.98
C SER A 458 -22.49 50.88 12.35
N GLY A 459 -22.23 51.71 11.33
CA GLY A 459 -22.40 53.18 11.33
C GLY A 459 -21.59 54.07 12.27
N LEU A 460 -20.73 54.90 11.69
CA LEU A 460 -20.75 56.35 11.93
C LEU A 460 -20.05 57.11 10.80
N ASP A 461 -20.78 58.07 10.23
CA ASP A 461 -20.42 58.93 9.11
C ASP A 461 -19.31 59.94 9.42
N ASN A 462 -18.46 60.24 8.43
CA ASN A 462 -18.20 61.62 7.99
C ASN A 462 -17.40 61.68 6.67
N PRO A 463 -17.71 62.62 5.74
CA PRO A 463 -17.14 62.67 4.40
C PRO A 463 -16.02 63.72 4.26
N ASN A 464 -14.98 63.37 3.50
CA ASN A 464 -14.12 64.22 2.64
C ASN A 464 -12.64 63.83 2.74
N SER A 465 -12.12 63.17 1.71
CA SER A 465 -11.05 63.73 0.87
C SER A 465 -10.63 62.72 -0.21
N THR A 466 -10.70 63.18 -1.45
CA THR A 466 -10.15 62.55 -2.65
C THR A 466 -8.62 62.49 -2.60
N ALA A 467 -8.06 61.30 -2.81
CA ALA A 467 -6.74 61.14 -3.41
C ALA A 467 -6.65 59.79 -4.13
N HIS A 468 -6.48 59.87 -5.45
CA HIS A 468 -6.07 58.77 -6.32
C HIS A 468 -4.71 58.21 -5.87
N MET A 469 -4.59 56.88 -5.75
CA MET A 469 -3.33 56.17 -6.00
C MET A 469 -3.61 54.70 -6.33
N SER A 470 -3.10 54.27 -7.48
CA SER A 470 -3.17 52.93 -8.05
C SER A 470 -2.49 51.87 -7.14
N PRO A 471 -2.94 50.61 -7.12
CA PRO A 471 -2.21 49.54 -6.45
C PRO A 471 -1.00 49.08 -7.28
N SER A 472 0.17 49.10 -6.65
CA SER A 472 1.42 48.53 -7.16
C SER A 472 1.42 46.99 -7.02
N PRO A 473 2.19 46.24 -7.83
CA PRO A 473 2.15 44.78 -7.89
C PRO A 473 2.75 44.11 -6.65
N ALA A 474 2.23 42.93 -6.32
CA ALA A 474 2.73 42.07 -5.25
C ALA A 474 4.21 41.66 -5.46
N PRO A 475 5.02 41.60 -4.38
CA PRO A 475 6.40 41.14 -4.47
C PRO A 475 6.50 39.63 -4.66
N SER A 476 7.46 39.27 -5.49
CA SER A 476 7.91 37.94 -5.91
C SER A 476 8.53 37.08 -4.81
N GLY A 477 8.14 35.80 -4.77
CA GLY A 477 9.02 34.64 -4.49
C GLY A 477 9.29 34.29 -3.02
N PRO A 478 9.05 33.03 -2.58
CA PRO A 478 9.65 32.51 -1.35
C PRO A 478 11.14 32.17 -1.57
N PRO A 479 11.99 32.26 -0.52
CA PRO A 479 13.42 31.98 -0.60
C PRO A 479 13.69 30.48 -0.79
N GLY A 480 14.68 30.18 -1.64
CA GLY A 480 15.16 28.82 -1.87
C GLY A 480 15.77 28.19 -0.63
N TYR A 481 15.31 26.99 -0.31
CA TYR A 481 16.00 26.07 0.59
C TYR A 481 16.77 25.07 -0.28
N ASP A 482 18.10 25.22 -0.32
CA ASP A 482 19.00 24.20 -0.84
C ASP A 482 19.01 23.00 0.12
N ILE A 483 18.48 21.86 -0.32
CA ILE A 483 18.59 20.55 0.33
C ILE A 483 19.23 19.59 -0.67
N PRO A 484 20.32 18.87 -0.32
CA PRO A 484 21.00 17.99 -1.25
C PRO A 484 20.24 16.67 -1.44
N GLY A 485 19.79 16.42 -2.67
CA GLY A 485 19.22 15.15 -3.12
C GLY A 485 17.97 15.30 -3.99
N GLU A 486 18.05 16.03 -5.12
CA GLU A 486 16.95 16.05 -6.09
C GLU A 486 16.83 14.68 -6.78
N ILE A 487 15.64 14.08 -6.69
CA ILE A 487 15.23 12.98 -7.57
C ILE A 487 14.95 13.62 -8.93
N GLU A 488 15.72 13.28 -9.97
CA GLU A 488 15.46 13.72 -11.33
C GLU A 488 14.19 13.03 -11.88
N ILE A 489 13.05 13.72 -11.81
CA ILE A 489 11.75 13.20 -12.29
C ILE A 489 11.63 13.50 -13.78
N GLY A 490 11.61 12.45 -14.61
CA GLY A 490 11.45 12.58 -16.05
C GLY A 490 10.00 12.66 -16.49
N LEU A 491 9.18 11.74 -15.99
CA LEU A 491 7.76 11.64 -16.31
C LEU A 491 7.05 10.74 -15.29
N VAL A 492 5.73 10.88 -15.17
CA VAL A 492 4.88 9.97 -14.38
C VAL A 492 4.18 9.01 -15.33
N THR A 493 4.33 7.70 -15.16
CA THR A 493 3.57 6.71 -15.92
C THR A 493 2.46 6.09 -15.10
N PHE A 494 1.39 5.67 -15.78
CA PHE A 494 0.32 4.90 -15.15
C PHE A 494 -0.41 4.00 -16.15
N TYR A 495 -1.10 2.99 -15.60
CA TYR A 495 -1.86 2.01 -16.38
C TYR A 495 -3.36 2.16 -16.17
N LEU A 496 -4.09 2.27 -17.28
CA LEU A 496 -5.53 2.42 -17.31
C LEU A 496 -6.13 1.27 -18.13
N SER A 497 -6.97 0.46 -17.50
CA SER A 497 -7.81 -0.52 -18.19
C SER A 497 -9.14 0.10 -18.50
N LEU A 498 -9.62 -0.07 -19.73
CA LEU A 498 -10.91 0.44 -20.22
C LEU A 498 -11.72 -0.70 -20.82
N SER A 499 -13.01 -0.76 -20.52
CA SER A 499 -13.94 -1.75 -21.11
C SER A 499 -14.46 -1.33 -22.49
N VAL A 500 -13.53 -0.95 -23.36
CA VAL A 500 -13.76 -0.61 -24.77
C VAL A 500 -12.72 -1.32 -25.63
N ASN A 501 -13.17 -1.86 -26.77
CA ASN A 501 -12.28 -2.53 -27.73
C ASN A 501 -11.28 -1.52 -28.31
N PHE A 502 -10.03 -1.94 -28.46
CA PHE A 502 -8.97 -1.05 -28.93
C PHE A 502 -9.21 -0.44 -30.31
N SER A 503 -9.88 -1.15 -31.23
CA SER A 503 -10.17 -0.60 -32.56
C SER A 503 -11.06 0.65 -32.48
N GLU A 504 -11.96 0.69 -31.51
CA GLU A 504 -12.82 1.83 -31.20
C GLU A 504 -12.08 2.88 -30.35
N LEU A 505 -11.32 2.43 -29.36
CA LEU A 505 -10.53 3.30 -28.49
C LEU A 505 -9.46 4.09 -29.28
N LYS A 506 -8.84 3.46 -30.28
CA LYS A 506 -7.75 4.04 -31.09
C LYS A 506 -8.17 5.32 -31.79
N LEU A 507 -9.42 5.41 -32.26
CA LEU A 507 -9.96 6.60 -32.91
C LEU A 507 -10.23 7.74 -31.92
N ARG A 508 -10.32 7.44 -30.62
CA ARG A 508 -10.69 8.36 -29.54
C ARG A 508 -9.56 8.61 -28.53
N ILE A 509 -8.34 8.18 -28.84
CA ILE A 509 -7.14 8.45 -28.03
C ILE A 509 -6.98 9.96 -27.73
N PRO A 510 -7.19 10.90 -28.68
CA PRO A 510 -7.07 12.33 -28.38
C PRO A 510 -8.10 12.82 -27.36
N GLU A 511 -9.34 12.32 -27.42
CA GLU A 511 -10.40 12.65 -26.46
C GLU A 511 -10.11 12.08 -25.08
N LEU A 512 -9.58 10.86 -25.02
CA LEU A 512 -9.18 10.21 -23.78
C LEU A 512 -7.98 10.93 -23.14
N ALA A 513 -6.97 11.30 -23.94
CA ALA A 513 -5.84 12.10 -23.48
C ALA A 513 -6.29 13.45 -22.90
N HIS A 514 -7.28 14.10 -23.52
CA HIS A 514 -7.87 15.34 -23.03
C HIS A 514 -8.60 15.15 -21.69
N SER A 515 -9.38 14.08 -21.56
CA SER A 515 -10.09 13.77 -20.31
C SER A 515 -9.10 13.48 -19.18
N ILE A 516 -8.05 12.69 -19.46
CA ILE A 516 -6.95 12.43 -18.51
C ILE A 516 -6.26 13.75 -18.10
N ALA A 517 -5.98 14.63 -19.05
CA ALA A 517 -5.29 15.89 -18.78
C ALA A 517 -6.13 16.82 -17.88
N GLN A 518 -7.46 16.84 -18.08
CA GLN A 518 -8.38 17.60 -17.24
C GLN A 518 -8.40 17.08 -15.80
N GLU A 519 -8.51 15.77 -15.61
CA GLU A 519 -8.55 15.16 -14.27
C GLU A 519 -7.23 15.36 -13.51
N LEU A 520 -6.10 15.29 -14.22
CA LEU A 520 -4.77 15.50 -13.64
C LEU A 520 -4.36 16.98 -13.56
N ASP A 521 -5.19 17.91 -14.07
CA ASP A 521 -4.92 19.35 -14.14
C ASP A 521 -3.55 19.67 -14.76
N VAL A 522 -3.28 19.00 -15.88
CA VAL A 522 -2.09 19.20 -16.71
C VAL A 522 -2.50 19.58 -18.13
N ASN A 523 -1.55 20.13 -18.90
CA ASN A 523 -1.83 20.42 -20.31
C ASN A 523 -1.93 19.12 -21.11
N VAL A 524 -2.90 19.01 -22.02
CA VAL A 524 -3.09 17.82 -22.87
C VAL A 524 -1.83 17.40 -23.64
N SER A 525 -0.98 18.37 -24.02
CA SER A 525 0.31 18.13 -24.68
C SER A 525 1.32 17.32 -23.84
N GLN A 526 1.15 17.31 -22.51
CA GLN A 526 1.95 16.55 -21.56
C GLN A 526 1.51 15.09 -21.47
N VAL A 527 0.27 14.76 -21.85
CA VAL A 527 -0.28 13.40 -21.71
C VAL A 527 -0.10 12.61 -23.01
N ARG A 528 0.61 11.48 -22.95
CA ARG A 528 0.86 10.62 -24.13
C ARG A 528 0.64 9.15 -23.84
N LEU A 529 0.01 8.46 -24.79
CA LEU A 529 -0.07 7.00 -24.77
C LEU A 529 1.30 6.41 -25.11
N MET A 530 1.85 5.59 -24.21
CA MET A 530 3.18 4.97 -24.36
C MET A 530 3.10 3.54 -24.90
N ASN A 531 2.14 2.76 -24.41
CA ASN A 531 1.96 1.37 -24.82
C ASN A 531 0.50 0.97 -24.64
N PHE A 532 0.07 -0.10 -25.32
CA PHE A 532 -1.24 -0.68 -25.10
C PHE A 532 -1.21 -2.19 -25.35
N SER A 533 -2.12 -2.90 -24.71
CA SER A 533 -2.42 -4.30 -24.98
C SER A 533 -3.92 -4.53 -24.97
N THR A 534 -4.36 -5.57 -25.67
CA THR A 534 -5.78 -5.83 -25.89
C THR A 534 -6.09 -7.28 -25.56
N LYS A 535 -7.21 -7.51 -24.89
CA LYS A 535 -7.69 -8.87 -24.61
C LYS A 535 -9.22 -8.89 -24.62
N GLY A 536 -9.79 -9.29 -25.77
CA GLY A 536 -11.24 -9.26 -25.97
C GLY A 536 -11.75 -7.83 -26.16
N ASN A 537 -12.74 -7.42 -25.37
CA ASN A 537 -13.34 -6.08 -25.41
C ASN A 537 -12.69 -5.07 -24.44
N ASP A 538 -11.65 -5.49 -23.71
CA ASP A 538 -10.93 -4.60 -22.79
C ASP A 538 -9.59 -4.18 -23.39
N SER A 539 -9.22 -2.93 -23.15
CA SER A 539 -7.96 -2.32 -23.56
C SER A 539 -7.17 -1.88 -22.33
N LEU A 540 -5.95 -2.40 -22.15
CA LEU A 540 -5.01 -1.90 -21.16
C LEU A 540 -4.08 -0.88 -21.83
N THR A 541 -4.01 0.32 -21.30
CA THR A 541 -3.25 1.45 -21.85
C THR A 541 -2.24 1.96 -20.83
N LYS A 542 -0.97 2.10 -21.24
CA LYS A 542 0.08 2.76 -20.45
C LYS A 542 0.18 4.20 -20.92
N TRP A 543 -0.01 5.14 -20.01
CA TRP A 543 0.08 6.58 -20.25
C TRP A 543 1.31 7.16 -19.55
N GLY A 544 1.84 8.24 -20.10
CA GLY A 544 2.90 9.03 -19.51
C GLY A 544 2.53 10.52 -19.48
N VAL A 545 2.75 11.16 -18.34
CA VAL A 545 2.65 12.61 -18.15
C VAL A 545 4.06 13.20 -18.15
N PHE A 546 4.37 13.96 -19.19
CA PHE A 546 5.67 14.57 -19.44
C PHE A 546 5.76 15.98 -18.84
N PRO A 547 6.97 16.53 -18.62
CA PRO A 547 7.13 17.87 -18.08
C PRO A 547 6.51 18.95 -18.99
N ALA A 548 6.06 20.05 -18.38
CA ALA A 548 5.54 21.20 -19.12
C ALA A 548 6.67 21.96 -19.85
N GLY A 549 6.50 22.21 -21.16
CA GLY A 549 7.45 22.99 -21.95
C GLY A 549 8.58 22.14 -22.58
N SER A 550 9.76 22.74 -22.74
CA SER A 550 10.93 22.10 -23.36
C SER A 550 11.94 21.52 -22.37
N THR A 551 11.58 21.42 -21.08
CA THR A 551 12.45 20.86 -20.04
C THR A 551 12.31 19.34 -20.01
N ASP A 552 13.42 18.64 -19.79
CA ASP A 552 13.44 17.18 -19.65
C ASP A 552 13.08 16.72 -18.22
N LEU A 553 12.86 17.66 -17.30
CA LEU A 553 12.61 17.42 -15.87
C LEU A 553 11.30 18.04 -15.40
N MET A 554 10.54 17.27 -14.62
CA MET A 554 9.30 17.66 -13.96
C MET A 554 9.60 18.13 -12.53
N PRO A 555 9.09 19.29 -12.08
CA PRO A 555 9.23 19.72 -10.69
C PRO A 555 8.61 18.72 -9.71
N ASN A 556 9.27 18.49 -8.57
CA ASN A 556 8.79 17.54 -7.55
C ASN A 556 7.37 17.85 -7.08
N ALA A 557 7.05 19.13 -6.83
CA ALA A 557 5.70 19.56 -6.47
C ALA A 557 4.65 19.16 -7.53
N THR A 558 4.97 19.29 -8.83
CA THR A 558 4.07 18.92 -9.92
C THR A 558 3.88 17.40 -10.01
N ALA A 559 4.96 16.64 -9.86
CA ALA A 559 4.90 15.17 -9.89
C ALA A 559 4.07 14.61 -8.72
N MET A 560 4.26 15.17 -7.52
CA MET A 560 3.53 14.78 -6.33
C MET A 560 2.04 15.15 -6.42
N GLU A 561 1.70 16.29 -7.03
CA GLU A 561 0.30 16.68 -7.29
C GLU A 561 -0.38 15.70 -8.27
N ILE A 562 0.29 15.33 -9.36
CA ILE A 562 -0.21 14.34 -10.32
C ILE A 562 -0.44 12.98 -9.63
N ILE A 563 0.49 12.56 -8.78
CA ILE A 563 0.40 11.31 -8.03
C ILE A 563 -0.74 11.35 -7.00
N ALA A 564 -0.86 12.45 -6.27
CA ALA A 564 -1.94 12.66 -5.31
C ALA A 564 -3.30 12.53 -6.03
N ARG A 565 -3.45 13.15 -7.20
CA ARG A 565 -4.67 13.02 -8.00
C ARG A 565 -4.91 11.60 -8.50
N LEU A 566 -3.89 10.92 -9.00
CA LEU A 566 -4.00 9.49 -9.38
C LEU A 566 -4.38 8.58 -8.20
N ALA A 567 -3.97 8.92 -6.98
CA ALA A 567 -4.20 8.13 -5.77
C ALA A 567 -5.52 8.46 -5.03
N GLU A 568 -5.93 9.73 -5.03
CA GLU A 568 -7.08 10.24 -4.25
C GLU A 568 -8.34 10.42 -5.10
N HIS A 569 -8.19 10.71 -6.40
CA HIS A 569 -9.29 10.93 -7.33
C HIS A 569 -9.18 9.93 -8.49
N HIS A 570 -9.93 8.83 -8.44
CA HIS A 570 -10.07 7.97 -9.62
C HIS A 570 -10.56 8.85 -10.80
N PRO A 571 -9.75 9.08 -11.85
CA PRO A 571 -10.02 10.13 -12.83
C PRO A 571 -11.37 9.87 -13.48
N HIS A 572 -12.36 10.75 -13.30
CA HIS A 572 -13.71 10.58 -13.83
C HIS A 572 -13.70 10.70 -15.36
N LEU A 573 -13.41 9.59 -16.03
CA LEU A 573 -13.48 9.53 -17.48
C LEU A 573 -14.94 9.53 -17.92
N LYS A 574 -15.26 10.28 -18.98
CA LYS A 574 -16.61 10.33 -19.57
C LYS A 574 -17.16 8.92 -19.79
N ASP A 575 -18.43 8.70 -19.45
CA ASP A 575 -19.16 7.41 -19.56
C ASP A 575 -19.00 6.71 -20.91
N SER A 576 -18.75 7.48 -21.97
CA SER A 576 -18.45 6.99 -23.33
C SER A 576 -17.20 6.10 -23.46
N PHE A 577 -16.37 5.98 -22.42
CA PHE A 577 -15.17 5.13 -22.40
C PHE A 577 -15.34 3.83 -21.59
N GLY A 578 -16.57 3.52 -21.17
CA GLY A 578 -16.90 2.32 -20.39
C GLY A 578 -16.34 2.37 -18.97
N SER A 579 -16.44 1.25 -18.25
CA SER A 579 -15.80 1.11 -16.94
C SER A 579 -14.28 1.15 -17.08
N TYR A 580 -13.61 1.91 -16.22
CA TYR A 580 -12.16 2.01 -16.20
C TYR A 580 -11.59 1.66 -14.82
N LYS A 581 -10.33 1.19 -14.80
CA LYS A 581 -9.60 0.89 -13.57
C LYS A 581 -8.14 1.33 -13.70
N LEU A 582 -7.65 2.08 -12.72
CA LEU A 582 -6.24 2.39 -12.56
C LEU A 582 -5.52 1.20 -11.92
N PHE A 583 -4.42 0.74 -12.51
CA PHE A 583 -3.72 -0.47 -12.04
C PHE A 583 -2.45 -0.16 -11.24
N ASN A 584 -1.63 0.75 -11.73
CA ASN A 584 -0.36 1.12 -11.10
C ASN A 584 0.13 2.46 -11.69
N TRP A 585 0.96 3.17 -10.95
CA TRP A 585 1.68 4.36 -11.42
C TRP A 585 3.12 4.36 -10.92
N ALA A 586 4.02 5.03 -11.63
CA ALA A 586 5.43 5.11 -11.29
C ALA A 586 6.04 6.45 -11.72
N ILE A 587 7.00 6.94 -10.94
CA ILE A 587 7.90 8.01 -11.37
C ILE A 587 9.04 7.37 -12.17
N GLU A 588 9.21 7.79 -13.43
CA GLU A 588 10.32 7.35 -14.27
C GLU A 588 11.35 8.47 -14.44
N PRO A 589 12.66 8.17 -14.43
CA PRO A 589 13.71 9.16 -14.69
C PRO A 589 13.62 9.71 -16.13
N PRO A 590 14.21 10.88 -16.43
CA PRO A 590 14.19 11.46 -17.77
C PRO A 590 14.62 10.41 -18.80
N PRO A 591 13.84 10.22 -19.88
CA PRO A 591 14.18 9.25 -20.89
C PRO A 591 15.57 9.61 -21.40
N LYS A 592 16.56 8.73 -21.18
CA LYS A 592 17.91 8.91 -21.70
C LYS A 592 17.75 9.17 -23.18
N ARG A 593 17.95 10.43 -23.64
CA ARG A 593 18.11 10.70 -25.06
C ARG A 593 19.17 9.72 -25.49
N LYS A 594 18.80 8.77 -26.34
CA LYS A 594 19.76 8.10 -27.20
C LYS A 594 20.29 9.20 -28.10
N HIS A 595 21.22 10.01 -27.58
CA HIS A 595 22.31 10.52 -28.37
C HIS A 595 23.00 9.26 -28.87
N TRP A 596 22.50 8.75 -29.99
CA TRP A 596 23.34 8.02 -30.90
C TRP A 596 24.61 8.86 -30.99
N PRO A 597 25.81 8.33 -30.69
CA PRO A 597 26.97 9.19 -30.75
C PRO A 597 27.09 9.55 -32.22
N ARG A 598 26.74 10.79 -32.57
CA ARG A 598 27.07 11.40 -33.85
C ARG A 598 28.59 11.44 -34.06
N ASN A 599 29.35 11.03 -33.05
CA ASN A 599 30.78 10.80 -33.05
C ASN A 599 31.19 9.38 -33.47
N TYR A 600 30.32 8.35 -33.39
CA TYR A 600 30.68 7.00 -33.82
C TYR A 600 30.69 6.91 -35.35
N LEU A 601 29.70 7.50 -36.04
CA LEU A 601 29.78 7.63 -37.51
C LEU A 601 30.91 8.58 -37.95
N ALA A 602 31.14 9.68 -37.23
CA ALA A 602 32.21 10.63 -37.56
C ALA A 602 33.62 10.09 -37.34
N LEU A 603 33.81 9.04 -36.52
CA LEU A 603 35.09 8.36 -36.34
C LEU A 603 35.19 7.09 -37.20
N VAL A 604 34.11 6.31 -37.31
CA VAL A 604 34.12 5.03 -38.02
C VAL A 604 34.13 5.22 -39.54
N VAL A 605 33.46 6.25 -40.08
CA VAL A 605 33.48 6.53 -41.52
C VAL A 605 34.89 6.92 -42.00
N PRO A 606 35.60 7.90 -41.41
CA PRO A 606 36.97 8.18 -41.84
C PRO A 606 37.92 7.03 -41.52
N PHE A 607 37.72 6.28 -40.43
CA PHE A 607 38.54 5.09 -40.15
C PHE A 607 38.33 4.00 -41.19
N LEU A 608 37.10 3.72 -41.62
CA LEU A 608 36.78 2.78 -42.71
C LEU A 608 37.31 3.28 -44.06
N VAL A 609 37.23 4.59 -44.34
CA VAL A 609 37.80 5.17 -45.56
C VAL A 609 39.32 5.03 -45.58
N VAL A 610 40.01 5.29 -44.45
CA VAL A 610 41.46 5.08 -44.33
C VAL A 610 41.82 3.60 -44.44
N LEU A 611 41.00 2.70 -43.89
CA LEU A 611 41.19 1.24 -44.02
C LEU A 611 41.00 0.78 -45.46
N ILE A 612 39.97 1.24 -46.16
CA ILE A 612 39.69 0.90 -47.56
C ILE A 612 40.77 1.47 -48.49
N VAL A 613 41.16 2.74 -48.31
CA VAL A 613 42.23 3.38 -49.11
C VAL A 613 43.58 2.73 -48.81
N GLY A 614 43.90 2.49 -47.54
CA GLY A 614 45.12 1.83 -47.10
C GLY A 614 45.25 0.38 -47.57
N LEU A 615 44.14 -0.37 -47.66
CA LEU A 615 44.11 -1.73 -48.23
C LEU A 615 44.06 -1.74 -49.76
N SER A 616 43.56 -0.68 -50.41
CA SER A 616 43.54 -0.56 -51.87
C SER A 616 44.92 -0.23 -52.47
N ALA A 617 45.79 0.44 -51.72
CA ALA A 617 47.14 0.80 -52.17
C ALA A 617 48.03 -0.41 -52.51
N PRO A 618 48.14 -1.46 -51.67
CA PRO A 618 48.91 -2.66 -52.01
C PRO A 618 48.26 -3.51 -53.11
N ILE A 619 46.92 -3.49 -53.25
CA ILE A 619 46.21 -4.17 -54.33
C ILE A 619 46.45 -3.45 -55.68
N GLY A 620 46.37 -2.12 -55.68
CA GLY A 620 46.72 -1.27 -56.83
C GLY A 620 48.19 -1.42 -57.23
N TRP A 621 49.11 -1.48 -56.26
CA TRP A 621 50.52 -1.74 -56.51
C TRP A 621 50.78 -3.14 -57.06
N LEU A 622 50.08 -4.18 -56.58
CA LEU A 622 50.17 -5.54 -57.13
C LEU A 622 49.58 -5.64 -58.55
N ILE A 623 48.50 -4.93 -58.85
CA ILE A 623 47.93 -4.86 -60.21
C ILE A 623 48.85 -4.08 -61.15
N TRP A 624 49.44 -2.99 -60.69
CA TRP A 624 50.41 -2.19 -61.45
C TRP A 624 51.70 -2.98 -61.70
N ARG A 625 52.23 -3.68 -60.70
CA ARG A 625 53.39 -4.58 -60.83
C ARG A 625 53.11 -5.76 -61.77
N ARG A 626 51.94 -6.40 -61.68
CA ARG A 626 51.51 -7.44 -62.63
C ARG A 626 51.24 -6.91 -64.04
N ARG A 627 50.96 -5.62 -64.22
CA ARG A 627 50.85 -4.97 -65.54
C ARG A 627 52.22 -4.60 -66.11
N GLN A 628 53.19 -4.22 -65.28
CA GLN A 628 54.58 -4.04 -65.72
C GLN A 628 55.26 -5.38 -66.07
N GLU A 629 54.89 -6.49 -65.43
CA GLU A 629 55.37 -7.83 -65.79
C GLU A 629 54.73 -8.42 -67.07
N ARG A 630 53.72 -7.75 -67.69
CA ARG A 630 53.13 -8.17 -68.98
C ARG A 630 53.61 -7.34 -70.18
N ALA A 631 54.55 -6.43 -69.99
CA ALA A 631 55.06 -5.57 -71.06
C ALA A 631 56.59 -5.52 -71.01
N LEU A 632 57.24 -6.59 -71.47
CA LEU A 632 58.51 -6.57 -72.21
C LEU A 632 58.70 -7.93 -72.92
N PRO A 633 59.36 -7.97 -74.10
CA PRO A 633 59.20 -9.01 -75.12
C PRO A 633 60.14 -10.20 -74.95
N TYR A 634 59.75 -11.28 -75.63
CA TYR A 634 60.41 -12.58 -75.75
C TYR A 634 61.79 -12.49 -76.44
N GLU A 635 62.84 -13.08 -75.84
CA GLU A 635 64.03 -13.57 -76.55
C GLU A 635 64.62 -14.81 -75.84
N GLN A 636 65.02 -15.81 -76.64
CA GLN A 636 65.43 -17.18 -76.28
C GLN A 636 66.82 -17.27 -75.63
N VAL A 637 67.08 -18.37 -74.90
CA VAL A 637 68.19 -19.37 -75.09
C VAL A 637 68.53 -20.12 -73.78
N GLY A 638 68.65 -21.47 -73.89
CA GLY A 638 69.59 -22.38 -73.18
C GLY A 638 69.45 -22.55 -71.65
N SER A 639 69.04 -23.71 -71.12
CA SER A 639 69.78 -24.99 -70.94
C SER A 639 70.62 -25.08 -69.64
N VAL A 640 70.51 -26.25 -68.99
CA VAL A 640 71.40 -26.89 -67.98
C VAL A 640 71.12 -26.48 -66.52
N GLU A 641 70.49 -27.31 -65.66
CA GLU A 641 70.91 -28.57 -65.02
C GLU A 641 71.91 -28.38 -63.87
N THR A 642 71.79 -29.27 -62.87
CA THR A 642 72.60 -29.46 -61.65
C THR A 642 72.19 -28.64 -60.41
N VAL A 643 72.13 -29.13 -59.17
CA VAL A 643 72.13 -30.44 -58.44
C VAL A 643 72.66 -30.10 -57.03
N ALA A 644 72.22 -30.86 -56.01
CA ALA A 644 72.94 -31.09 -54.74
C ALA A 644 73.03 -29.94 -53.71
N HIS A 645 73.03 -30.16 -52.39
CA HIS A 645 72.75 -31.32 -51.53
C HIS A 645 72.81 -30.81 -50.07
N GLU A 646 72.17 -31.55 -49.15
CA GLU A 646 72.62 -31.79 -47.76
C GLU A 646 72.76 -30.59 -46.78
N GLN A 647 72.70 -30.71 -45.45
CA GLN A 647 72.69 -31.86 -44.53
C GLN A 647 72.12 -31.40 -43.19
N GLU A 648 71.66 -32.38 -42.41
CA GLU A 648 71.33 -32.27 -40.99
C GLU A 648 72.52 -31.87 -40.10
N LEU A 649 72.25 -31.36 -38.89
CA LEU A 649 72.35 -32.09 -37.61
C LEU A 649 72.25 -31.09 -36.45
N GLN A 650 71.26 -31.32 -35.56
CA GLN A 650 71.38 -31.57 -34.11
C GLN A 650 72.27 -30.68 -33.20
N PRO A 651 72.19 -30.83 -31.86
CA PRO A 651 71.02 -31.01 -31.00
C PRO A 651 71.13 -30.21 -29.68
N LEU A 652 70.11 -30.43 -28.86
CA LEU A 652 69.87 -30.04 -27.46
C LEU A 652 71.06 -30.04 -26.48
N LYS A 653 70.94 -29.14 -25.50
CA LYS A 653 70.99 -29.49 -24.07
C LYS A 653 69.82 -28.86 -23.33
#